data_AF-A0A662C423-F1
#
_entry.id   AF-A0A662C423-F1
#
_cell.length_a   1.000
_cell.length_b   1.000
_cell.length_c   1.000
_cell.angle_alpha   90.00
_cell.angle_beta   90.00
_cell.angle_gamma   90.00
#
_symmetry.space_group_name_H-M   'P 1'
#
loop_
_entity.id
_entity.type
_entity.pdbx_description
1 polymer ?
#
loop_
_entity_poly.entity_id
_entity_poly.type
_entity_poly.pdbx_seq_one_letter_code
_entity_poly.pdbx_strand_id
1 'polypeptide(L)'
;MKSILISLLTGIAVLNCFAQSDIVIKGKVVDIADKPIPYANITITGSTIGVISNMEGLFRISINSKFSNDSIKISYIGFNTITKNISEIQKGKIQKYVLTDRVFNLSEVMIKPESGKEILLKAISKIPENNYTNSYYLDAFYREYLIEDSTYTQLSEAACRFYMDSLQEFNFEKGAMEYLNEGWFYSDETGLNIEILLDNAISVYPNDQVKLINTRSSENNSSSFVKFTITGGPMGTIASNKLRYPVSFFRMDNPKINRKYIFKLEDIVLFGNSRVYKISFSKKRKSFFSGVFYVDTRNYAFVGIDYHVSTHRLEYFKNHHYHVIRPGIAYNMKNPIKDEYYHTGYQVKLRYHKIDEKWFLKSIHKENDLTYLYVKENQHTNVKGVYDLLINNVTINNVRAFHKDSIYKFISHINLFNNPLSYNKKIWDQYNVLLPTKREAKAISDLEKERPLVDQFATKNKYKPFLKPPIAEKAIAFTIVHNDTLYDNYAWMRNREDQKVQEYLDIENEYFNNYQVPLHEIERSLFYEMKGRIPQDKEKSIPFKMGGYFYYTIASKNTNYPELYRKKDTIGSNGKLILDIPKLAKNSEYYAIASFKASPDDKILAYLEDKTGTGRFYYLFKNLQTNKYLQDTLFNANNLIWTGKENVIIYSIKDSLNRIYQVNLHVLNSHQSSDKVLFYEKDNTRSIYISQSQSRDFIFLYSENSNTQELFICDMKNNSDYKFNLFNENTNEYEIIPEHYKNDTVFYIFTNKDALNWKLCKTSVSGSLAYNDVIANKGQSILLKDFLVLKNHLVSIEQTNLTQRIKITNNLDKKSRYIHLDEDYCSIRLKNVPLSSDSIVYIVSTMGKPSVTYSYNLNTKKNLIVKNNKLIGFSSSKYKTELVWATSNDSTKIPIFLFYNKKQTLKKSNYLILNAYGAYNTALSYSFPQTYLSLIDRGFIYAEALIRGGGELGEKWYKDGKLLNKLNSLNDFIACSEYLIDEGYTTPEKIVIEGGSAGGLTMGYAINERPELYKAAILSRPFVDVLNTLLDTTTTLTTLDWDEWGNPYKKEYYDLIKSYSPYDNIKTQEYPNMLFITGAKDEQVNYWEPAKMVAKLRAKKTGSNTLLLKTYMRSGHGGNSGKYGFLNEQALKFAFILDAVGFNN
;
A
#
# COMPACT_ATOMS: atom_id res chain seq x y z
N MET A 1 -34.28 -47.37 43.05
CA MET A 1 -33.99 -46.06 43.68
C MET A 1 -34.13 -45.00 42.60
N LYS A 2 -35.06 -44.04 42.64
CA LYS A 2 -36.31 -43.86 43.39
C LYS A 2 -37.15 -43.00 42.43
N SER A 3 -38.34 -43.47 42.05
CA SER A 3 -39.25 -42.96 40.99
C SER A 3 -38.98 -43.44 39.56
N ILE A 4 -39.96 -43.73 38.69
CA ILE A 4 -41.39 -44.09 38.75
C ILE A 4 -41.68 -44.68 37.34
N LEU A 5 -42.36 -45.83 37.23
CA LEU A 5 -42.72 -46.44 35.93
C LEU A 5 -44.12 -47.10 36.01
N ILE A 6 -45.03 -46.56 35.19
CA ILE A 6 -46.05 -47.23 34.34
C ILE A 6 -46.99 -48.28 34.98
N SER A 7 -48.31 -48.00 34.98
CA SER A 7 -49.38 -48.80 34.31
C SER A 7 -50.73 -48.77 35.04
N LEU A 8 -51.79 -48.40 34.31
CA LEU A 8 -53.21 -48.81 34.44
C LEU A 8 -53.95 -48.74 35.79
N LEU A 9 -54.98 -47.88 35.89
CA LEU A 9 -56.38 -48.20 36.29
C LEU A 9 -57.25 -46.91 36.40
N THR A 10 -58.48 -47.00 35.87
CA THR A 10 -59.78 -46.44 36.34
C THR A 10 -59.75 -45.38 37.46
N GLY A 11 -60.47 -44.24 37.41
CA GLY A 11 -61.93 -44.12 37.30
C GLY A 11 -62.52 -43.52 38.59
N ILE A 12 -63.48 -42.58 38.44
CA ILE A 12 -64.55 -42.21 39.41
C ILE A 12 -64.09 -41.40 40.65
N ALA A 13 -64.28 -40.08 40.61
CA ALA A 13 -65.29 -39.30 41.38
C ALA A 13 -64.75 -38.83 42.75
N VAL A 14 -65.18 -37.75 43.43
CA VAL A 14 -66.45 -37.05 43.62
C VAL A 14 -66.02 -35.65 44.12
N LEU A 15 -66.30 -34.51 43.45
CA LEU A 15 -67.55 -33.75 43.52
C LEU A 15 -68.21 -33.72 44.91
N ASN A 16 -67.61 -33.03 45.88
CA ASN A 16 -68.44 -32.46 46.96
C ASN A 16 -68.91 -31.07 46.55
N CYS A 17 -70.18 -31.05 46.13
CA CYS A 17 -71.05 -29.89 46.05
C CYS A 17 -70.91 -28.97 47.27
N PHE A 18 -70.68 -27.69 47.03
CA PHE A 18 -71.43 -26.66 47.75
C PHE A 18 -72.42 -26.04 46.77
N ALA A 19 -73.69 -26.39 46.94
CA ALA A 19 -74.78 -25.61 46.36
C ALA A 19 -74.73 -24.21 46.97
N GLN A 20 -74.15 -23.25 46.24
CA GLN A 20 -74.28 -21.83 46.55
C GLN A 20 -75.53 -21.30 45.86
N SER A 21 -76.42 -20.72 46.65
CA SER A 21 -77.69 -20.15 46.19
C SER A 21 -77.46 -18.97 45.25
N ASP A 22 -77.96 -19.08 44.02
CA ASP A 22 -77.89 -17.99 43.04
C ASP A 22 -78.82 -16.83 43.42
N ILE A 23 -78.27 -15.61 43.36
CA ILE A 23 -79.02 -14.36 43.49
C ILE A 23 -79.61 -14.02 42.12
N VAL A 24 -80.93 -13.95 42.05
CA VAL A 24 -81.64 -13.55 40.84
C VAL A 24 -82.04 -12.08 40.93
N ILE A 25 -81.46 -11.25 40.07
CA ILE A 25 -81.82 -9.84 39.91
C ILE A 25 -82.72 -9.71 38.69
N LYS A 26 -83.85 -9.04 38.85
CA LYS A 26 -84.76 -8.70 37.75
C LYS A 26 -84.94 -7.19 37.71
N GLY A 27 -84.95 -6.59 36.52
CA GLY A 27 -85.17 -5.17 36.39
C GLY A 27 -85.78 -4.76 35.05
N LYS A 28 -86.28 -3.53 34.97
CA LYS A 28 -86.77 -2.89 33.75
C LYS A 28 -85.96 -1.63 33.50
N VAL A 29 -85.26 -1.56 32.38
CA VAL A 29 -84.51 -0.38 31.94
C VAL A 29 -85.43 0.49 31.08
N VAL A 30 -85.55 1.75 31.44
CA VAL A 30 -86.39 2.74 30.74
C VAL A 30 -85.63 4.06 30.57
N ASP A 31 -86.12 4.94 29.70
CA ASP A 31 -85.67 6.33 29.63
C ASP A 31 -86.39 7.22 30.66
N ILE A 32 -86.02 8.51 30.71
CA ILE A 32 -86.62 9.48 31.64
C ILE A 32 -88.12 9.71 31.40
N ALA A 33 -88.64 9.39 30.21
CA ALA A 33 -90.06 9.45 29.86
C ALA A 33 -90.80 8.11 30.14
N ASP A 34 -90.15 7.19 30.85
CA ASP A 34 -90.63 5.86 31.20
C ASP A 34 -90.87 4.90 30.02
N LYS A 35 -90.26 5.18 28.86
CA LYS A 35 -90.30 4.24 27.73
C LYS A 35 -89.24 3.16 27.92
N PRO A 36 -89.57 1.88 27.68
CA PRO A 36 -88.61 0.80 27.81
C PRO A 36 -87.44 0.97 26.84
N ILE A 37 -86.22 0.80 27.35
CA ILE A 37 -85.00 0.79 26.55
C ILE A 37 -84.62 -0.67 26.27
N PRO A 38 -84.88 -1.16 25.05
CA PRO A 38 -84.55 -2.53 24.69
C PRO A 38 -83.05 -2.69 24.45
N TYR A 39 -82.54 -3.89 24.72
CA TYR A 39 -81.15 -4.27 24.51
C TYR A 39 -80.11 -3.41 25.27
N ALA A 40 -80.53 -2.74 26.35
CA ALA A 40 -79.62 -2.13 27.31
C ALA A 40 -78.69 -3.20 27.87
N ASN A 41 -77.39 -2.93 27.93
CA ASN A 41 -76.41 -3.90 28.40
C ASN A 41 -76.29 -3.80 29.93
N ILE A 42 -76.53 -4.92 30.60
CA ILE A 42 -76.50 -5.06 32.05
C ILE A 42 -75.39 -6.03 32.42
N THR A 43 -74.36 -5.55 33.11
CA THR A 43 -73.16 -6.32 33.45
C THR A 43 -72.84 -6.20 34.93
N ILE A 44 -72.19 -7.21 35.51
CA ILE A 44 -71.57 -7.04 36.83
C ILE A 44 -70.20 -6.42 36.63
N THR A 45 -69.98 -5.29 37.29
CA THR A 45 -68.77 -4.46 37.14
C THR A 45 -67.52 -5.29 37.41
N GLY A 46 -66.55 -5.27 36.50
CA GLY A 46 -65.30 -6.05 36.62
C GLY A 46 -65.42 -7.54 36.27
N SER A 47 -66.58 -8.00 35.79
CA SER A 47 -66.79 -9.38 35.36
C SER A 47 -67.21 -9.48 33.88
N THR A 48 -67.16 -10.68 33.33
CA THR A 48 -67.71 -11.01 32.01
C THR A 48 -69.19 -11.41 32.05
N ILE A 49 -69.82 -11.39 33.24
CA ILE A 49 -71.21 -11.82 33.43
C ILE A 49 -72.13 -10.63 33.14
N GLY A 50 -73.02 -10.81 32.16
CA GLY A 50 -74.00 -9.81 31.78
C GLY A 50 -75.13 -10.38 30.94
N VAL A 51 -76.22 -9.62 30.86
CA VAL A 51 -77.38 -9.88 30.01
C VAL A 51 -77.78 -8.56 29.35
N ILE A 52 -78.67 -8.63 28.38
CA ILE A 52 -79.31 -7.45 27.79
C ILE A 52 -80.79 -7.40 28.16
N SER A 53 -81.37 -6.21 28.20
CA SER A 53 -82.82 -6.09 28.31
C SER A 53 -83.53 -6.56 27.03
N ASN A 54 -84.74 -7.09 27.16
CA ASN A 54 -85.59 -7.46 26.03
C ASN A 54 -86.28 -6.23 25.42
N MET A 55 -87.18 -6.44 24.44
CA MET A 55 -87.94 -5.38 23.78
C MET A 55 -88.76 -4.48 24.72
N GLU A 56 -89.13 -4.99 25.88
CA GLU A 56 -89.89 -4.28 26.91
C GLU A 56 -88.96 -3.67 27.98
N GLY A 57 -87.65 -3.65 27.75
CA GLY A 57 -86.66 -3.16 28.70
C GLY A 57 -86.42 -4.07 29.90
N LEU A 58 -87.08 -5.23 29.96
CA LEU A 58 -86.95 -6.17 31.08
C LEU A 58 -85.69 -7.03 30.95
N PHE A 59 -85.03 -7.28 32.08
CA PHE A 59 -83.92 -8.21 32.18
C PHE A 59 -84.03 -9.07 33.44
N ARG A 60 -83.40 -10.25 33.37
CA ARG A 60 -83.19 -11.15 34.51
C ARG A 60 -81.78 -11.69 34.42
N ILE A 61 -81.01 -11.54 35.50
CA ILE A 61 -79.67 -12.10 35.61
C ILE A 61 -79.58 -12.92 36.91
N SER A 62 -79.21 -14.19 36.79
CA SER A 62 -78.85 -15.05 37.92
C SER A 62 -77.34 -14.98 38.10
N ILE A 63 -76.89 -14.59 39.27
CA ILE A 63 -75.46 -14.50 39.61
C ILE A 63 -75.21 -15.26 40.91
N ASN A 64 -74.04 -15.88 41.01
CA ASN A 64 -73.63 -16.58 42.23
C ASN A 64 -73.55 -15.58 43.42
N SER A 65 -73.87 -16.05 44.63
CA SER A 65 -73.87 -15.23 45.86
C SER A 65 -72.56 -14.49 46.14
N LYS A 66 -71.43 -14.94 45.60
CA LYS A 66 -70.12 -14.25 45.73
C LYS A 66 -70.12 -12.83 45.18
N PHE A 67 -70.96 -12.52 44.20
CA PHE A 67 -71.07 -11.17 43.60
C PHE A 67 -72.00 -10.24 44.39
N SER A 68 -72.46 -10.65 45.58
CA SER A 68 -73.45 -9.89 46.36
C SER A 68 -73.02 -8.48 46.76
N ASN A 69 -71.72 -8.24 46.90
CA ASN A 69 -71.17 -6.92 47.24
C ASN A 69 -70.73 -6.11 46.01
N ASP A 70 -70.80 -6.69 44.80
CA ASP A 70 -70.46 -6.00 43.56
C ASP A 70 -71.60 -5.11 43.08
N SER A 71 -71.37 -4.37 41.99
CA SER A 71 -72.37 -3.50 41.40
C SER A 71 -72.77 -3.91 40.00
N ILE A 72 -74.06 -3.80 39.70
CA ILE A 72 -74.61 -3.95 38.37
C ILE A 72 -74.47 -2.63 37.61
N LYS A 73 -73.92 -2.68 36.40
CA LYS A 73 -73.73 -1.54 35.50
C LYS A 73 -74.65 -1.69 34.31
N ILE A 74 -75.49 -0.68 34.09
CA ILE A 74 -76.50 -0.65 33.02
C ILE A 74 -76.17 0.49 32.07
N SER A 75 -75.90 0.15 30.81
CA SER A 75 -75.47 1.11 29.78
C SER A 75 -76.20 0.89 28.46
N TYR A 76 -76.48 1.98 27.75
CA TYR A 76 -77.00 1.98 26.40
C TYR A 76 -76.47 3.20 25.64
N ILE A 77 -76.21 3.05 24.34
CA ILE A 77 -75.63 4.13 23.54
C ILE A 77 -76.60 5.31 23.47
N GLY A 78 -76.06 6.54 23.60
CA GLY A 78 -76.88 7.75 23.69
C GLY A 78 -77.34 8.10 25.11
N PHE A 79 -77.08 7.25 26.11
CA PHE A 79 -77.44 7.49 27.52
C PHE A 79 -76.22 7.46 28.45
N ASN A 80 -76.35 8.11 29.61
CA ASN A 80 -75.41 7.96 30.71
C ASN A 80 -75.53 6.56 31.31
N THR A 81 -74.39 5.94 31.60
CA THR A 81 -74.35 4.64 32.26
C THR A 81 -74.60 4.80 33.74
N ILE A 82 -75.46 3.96 34.31
CA ILE A 82 -75.69 3.89 35.76
C ILE A 82 -75.05 2.63 36.34
N THR A 83 -74.64 2.71 37.60
CA THR A 83 -74.09 1.59 38.36
C THR A 83 -74.78 1.54 39.72
N LYS A 84 -75.22 0.35 40.17
CA LYS A 84 -75.90 0.18 41.46
C LYS A 84 -75.42 -1.05 42.20
N ASN A 85 -75.19 -0.95 43.51
CA ASN A 85 -74.69 -2.05 44.30
C ASN A 85 -75.75 -3.16 44.44
N ILE A 86 -75.34 -4.42 44.29
CA ILE A 86 -76.23 -5.59 44.30
C ILE A 86 -76.82 -5.83 45.69
N SER A 87 -76.08 -5.52 46.75
CA SER A 87 -76.56 -5.68 48.14
C SER A 87 -77.80 -4.82 48.44
N GLU A 88 -77.94 -3.69 47.74
CA GLU A 88 -79.04 -2.72 47.90
C GLU A 88 -80.27 -3.05 47.02
N ILE A 89 -80.17 -4.08 46.18
CA ILE A 89 -81.27 -4.49 45.29
C ILE A 89 -82.17 -5.47 46.03
N GLN A 90 -83.47 -5.15 46.11
CA GLN A 90 -84.49 -6.04 46.66
C GLN A 90 -84.64 -7.29 45.80
N LYS A 91 -84.04 -8.39 46.26
CA LYS A 91 -83.96 -9.66 45.53
C LYS A 91 -85.36 -10.23 45.24
N GLY A 92 -85.59 -10.66 44.00
CA GLY A 92 -86.85 -11.28 43.55
C GLY A 92 -87.92 -10.34 43.01
N LYS A 93 -87.85 -9.01 43.22
CA LYS A 93 -88.77 -8.02 42.63
C LYS A 93 -88.15 -7.33 41.41
N ILE A 94 -88.96 -6.97 40.41
CA ILE A 94 -88.51 -6.23 39.22
C ILE A 94 -88.27 -4.77 39.61
N GLN A 95 -87.01 -4.34 39.61
CA GLN A 95 -86.66 -2.93 39.87
C GLN A 95 -86.59 -2.11 38.59
N LYS A 96 -87.06 -0.86 38.64
CA LYS A 96 -87.00 0.05 37.50
C LYS A 96 -85.70 0.86 37.53
N TYR A 97 -85.03 0.93 36.39
CA TYR A 97 -83.75 1.60 36.19
C TYR A 97 -83.90 2.63 35.06
N VAL A 98 -83.76 3.91 35.38
CA VAL A 98 -83.96 5.01 34.43
C VAL A 98 -82.61 5.49 33.92
N LEU A 99 -82.41 5.48 32.60
CA LEU A 99 -81.23 6.06 31.95
C LEU A 99 -81.55 7.47 31.43
N THR A 100 -80.60 8.41 31.55
CA THR A 100 -80.74 9.79 31.05
C THR A 100 -79.86 10.02 29.83
N ASP A 101 -80.35 10.80 28.86
CA ASP A 101 -79.64 11.07 27.61
C ASP A 101 -78.26 11.70 27.82
N ARG A 102 -77.31 11.34 26.95
CA ARG A 102 -75.95 11.91 26.91
C ARG A 102 -75.67 12.43 25.50
N VAL A 103 -75.65 13.74 25.34
CA VAL A 103 -75.36 14.42 24.07
C VAL A 103 -73.84 14.58 23.88
N PHE A 104 -73.32 14.20 22.71
CA PHE A 104 -71.92 14.44 22.32
C PHE A 104 -71.89 15.43 21.14
N ASN A 105 -71.16 16.53 21.29
CA ASN A 105 -70.81 17.40 20.17
C ASN A 105 -69.53 16.88 19.50
N LEU A 106 -69.60 16.56 18.21
CA LEU A 106 -68.47 16.10 17.42
C LEU A 106 -67.78 17.28 16.74
N SER A 107 -66.46 17.37 16.89
CA SER A 107 -65.62 18.31 16.15
C SER A 107 -65.44 17.84 14.70
N GLU A 108 -65.30 18.80 13.79
CA GLU A 108 -65.06 18.59 12.35
C GLU A 108 -63.87 17.65 12.08
N VAL A 109 -64.07 16.63 11.23
CA VAL A 109 -63.02 15.71 10.75
C VAL A 109 -62.42 16.29 9.47
N MET A 110 -61.30 17.01 9.59
CA MET A 110 -60.48 17.36 8.44
C MET A 110 -59.65 16.17 7.96
N ILE A 111 -60.02 15.56 6.84
CA ILE A 111 -59.16 14.59 6.13
C ILE A 111 -58.10 15.37 5.36
N LYS A 112 -56.88 15.49 5.93
CA LYS A 112 -55.72 15.96 5.16
C LYS A 112 -55.08 14.76 4.45
N PRO A 113 -54.93 14.76 3.11
CA PRO A 113 -54.15 13.72 2.44
C PRO A 113 -52.70 13.79 2.93
N GLU A 114 -52.18 12.70 3.50
CA GLU A 114 -50.77 12.64 3.91
C GLU A 114 -49.88 12.83 2.69
N SER A 115 -49.01 13.82 2.76
CA SER A 115 -48.05 14.06 1.69
C SER A 115 -47.01 12.95 1.66
N GLY A 116 -46.46 12.65 0.47
CA GLY A 116 -45.35 11.68 0.35
C GLY A 116 -44.16 12.00 1.27
N LYS A 117 -43.96 13.29 1.59
CA LYS A 117 -42.95 13.74 2.55
C LYS A 117 -43.25 13.27 3.98
N GLU A 118 -44.48 13.37 4.45
CA GLU A 118 -44.88 12.96 5.81
C GLU A 118 -44.78 11.45 5.98
N ILE A 119 -45.25 10.69 4.99
CA ILE A 119 -45.13 9.22 4.97
C ILE A 119 -43.64 8.82 5.04
N LEU A 120 -42.78 9.49 4.29
CA LEU A 120 -41.35 9.22 4.29
C LEU A 120 -40.68 9.57 5.63
N LEU A 121 -41.05 10.69 6.26
CA LEU A 121 -40.56 11.04 7.60
C LEU A 121 -40.95 10.00 8.66
N LYS A 122 -42.20 9.50 8.60
CA LYS A 122 -42.64 8.38 9.45
C LYS A 122 -41.82 7.12 9.18
N ALA A 123 -41.65 6.75 7.92
CA ALA A 123 -40.84 5.59 7.53
C ALA A 123 -39.40 5.68 8.05
N ILE A 124 -38.76 6.84 7.93
CA ILE A 124 -37.41 7.10 8.46
C ILE A 124 -37.38 6.93 9.99
N SER A 125 -38.36 7.48 10.71
CA SER A 125 -38.44 7.34 12.17
C SER A 125 -38.61 5.88 12.64
N LYS A 126 -39.17 5.02 11.78
CA LYS A 126 -39.40 3.60 12.06
C LYS A 126 -38.25 2.67 11.65
N ILE A 127 -37.14 3.20 11.10
CA ILE A 127 -35.98 2.37 10.72
C ILE A 127 -35.43 1.54 11.89
N PRO A 128 -35.19 2.09 13.11
CA PRO A 128 -34.67 1.28 14.22
C PRO A 128 -35.65 0.16 14.65
N GLU A 129 -36.95 0.41 14.53
CA GLU A 129 -37.99 -0.58 14.85
C GLU A 129 -38.10 -1.66 13.76
N ASN A 130 -37.99 -1.28 12.49
CA ASN A 130 -38.17 -2.17 11.34
C ASN A 130 -36.90 -2.93 10.95
N ASN A 131 -35.70 -2.45 11.29
CA ASN A 131 -34.42 -3.04 10.91
C ASN A 131 -33.68 -3.65 12.12
N TYR A 132 -32.72 -4.53 11.83
CA TYR A 132 -31.86 -5.16 12.83
C TYR A 132 -30.64 -4.27 13.14
N THR A 133 -30.39 -4.03 14.43
CA THR A 133 -29.43 -3.01 14.90
C THR A 133 -28.15 -3.57 15.52
N ASN A 134 -28.12 -4.83 15.94
CA ASN A 134 -26.91 -5.50 16.41
C ASN A 134 -26.04 -5.96 15.24
N SER A 135 -24.83 -6.47 15.50
CA SER A 135 -23.97 -7.02 14.45
C SER A 135 -24.56 -8.31 13.87
N TYR A 136 -24.42 -8.52 12.55
CA TYR A 136 -24.90 -9.71 11.83
C TYR A 136 -24.02 -10.05 10.64
N TYR A 137 -24.14 -11.29 10.14
CA TYR A 137 -23.54 -11.67 8.86
C TYR A 137 -24.56 -11.64 7.73
N LEU A 138 -24.10 -11.24 6.54
CA LEU A 138 -24.80 -11.46 5.27
C LEU A 138 -23.96 -12.39 4.39
N ASP A 139 -24.54 -13.53 4.02
CA ASP A 139 -23.99 -14.38 2.97
C ASP A 139 -24.55 -13.93 1.63
N ALA A 140 -23.68 -13.61 0.69
CA ALA A 140 -24.06 -12.95 -0.54
C ALA A 140 -23.33 -13.48 -1.77
N PHE A 141 -24.01 -13.41 -2.90
CA PHE A 141 -23.45 -13.59 -4.22
C PHE A 141 -23.31 -12.23 -4.89
N TYR A 142 -22.13 -11.95 -5.41
CA TYR A 142 -21.82 -10.75 -6.17
C TYR A 142 -21.50 -11.11 -7.62
N ARG A 143 -21.99 -10.30 -8.55
CA ARG A 143 -21.69 -10.41 -9.99
C ARG A 143 -21.46 -9.03 -10.58
N GLU A 144 -20.54 -8.96 -11.52
CA GLU A 144 -20.27 -7.76 -12.32
C GLU A 144 -20.06 -8.07 -13.79
N TYR A 145 -20.53 -7.16 -14.66
CA TYR A 145 -20.29 -7.17 -16.11
C TYR A 145 -19.60 -5.87 -16.54
N LEU A 146 -18.69 -6.00 -17.50
CA LEU A 146 -18.23 -4.90 -18.34
C LEU A 146 -18.81 -5.05 -19.75
N ILE A 147 -19.36 -3.97 -20.26
CA ILE A 147 -19.86 -3.90 -21.63
C ILE A 147 -19.17 -2.72 -22.32
N GLU A 148 -18.48 -2.98 -23.43
CA GLU A 148 -17.78 -2.01 -24.26
C GLU A 148 -18.44 -1.98 -25.64
N ASP A 149 -18.98 -0.82 -26.06
CA ASP A 149 -19.69 -0.64 -27.33
C ASP A 149 -20.72 -1.74 -27.62
N SER A 150 -21.50 -2.07 -26.60
CA SER A 150 -22.52 -3.13 -26.58
C SER A 150 -22.00 -4.58 -26.59
N THR A 151 -20.69 -4.80 -26.49
CA THR A 151 -20.05 -6.12 -26.40
C THR A 151 -19.65 -6.42 -24.97
N TYR A 152 -19.95 -7.62 -24.46
CA TYR A 152 -19.49 -8.01 -23.12
C TYR A 152 -18.00 -8.35 -23.17
N THR A 153 -17.20 -7.63 -22.39
CA THR A 153 -15.75 -7.78 -22.39
C THR A 153 -15.22 -8.41 -21.11
N GLN A 154 -16.02 -8.39 -20.03
CA GLN A 154 -15.66 -9.03 -18.78
C GLN A 154 -16.89 -9.49 -17.96
N LEU A 155 -16.72 -10.60 -17.23
CA LEU A 155 -17.62 -11.09 -16.18
C LEU A 155 -16.80 -11.50 -14.95
N SER A 156 -17.11 -10.96 -13.77
CA SER A 156 -16.56 -11.44 -12.49
C SER A 156 -17.66 -11.76 -11.49
N GLU A 157 -17.40 -12.71 -10.60
CA GLU A 157 -18.32 -13.10 -9.55
C GLU A 157 -17.59 -13.43 -8.25
N ALA A 158 -18.27 -13.23 -7.11
CA ALA A 158 -17.77 -13.61 -5.79
C ALA A 158 -18.86 -14.20 -4.91
N ALA A 159 -18.52 -15.28 -4.20
CA ALA A 159 -19.22 -15.69 -2.99
C ALA A 159 -18.59 -14.94 -1.81
N CYS A 160 -19.39 -14.24 -1.03
CA CYS A 160 -18.88 -13.35 0.01
C CYS A 160 -19.71 -13.43 1.29
N ARG A 161 -19.04 -13.22 2.42
CA ARG A 161 -19.67 -13.04 3.73
C ARG A 161 -19.33 -11.65 4.25
N PHE A 162 -20.34 -10.85 4.50
CA PHE A 162 -20.19 -9.55 5.15
C PHE A 162 -20.37 -9.70 6.65
N TYR A 163 -19.49 -9.10 7.44
CA TYR A 163 -19.75 -8.75 8.83
C TYR A 163 -20.27 -7.32 8.84
N MET A 164 -21.52 -7.15 9.26
CA MET A 164 -22.17 -5.86 9.42
C MET A 164 -22.11 -5.51 10.90
N ASP A 165 -21.41 -4.44 11.25
CA ASP A 165 -21.33 -4.00 12.64
C ASP A 165 -22.68 -3.44 13.14
N SER A 166 -22.80 -3.28 14.46
CA SER A 166 -23.94 -2.64 15.10
C SER A 166 -24.23 -1.26 14.47
N LEU A 167 -25.52 -0.94 14.27
CA LEU A 167 -25.98 0.36 13.80
C LEU A 167 -25.71 1.42 14.88
N GLN A 168 -24.55 2.06 14.85
CA GLN A 168 -24.22 3.22 15.68
C GLN A 168 -24.41 4.54 14.91
N GLU A 169 -24.53 5.67 15.62
CA GLU A 169 -24.45 7.00 15.02
C GLU A 169 -23.04 7.24 14.47
N PHE A 170 -22.85 7.01 13.17
CA PHE A 170 -21.61 7.34 12.48
C PHE A 170 -21.73 8.68 11.77
N ASN A 171 -20.74 9.54 11.97
CA ASN A 171 -20.64 10.79 11.24
C ASN A 171 -20.11 10.52 9.83
N PHE A 172 -21.03 10.25 8.90
CA PHE A 172 -20.73 9.99 7.49
C PHE A 172 -19.95 11.11 6.80
N GLU A 173 -20.11 12.38 7.20
CA GLU A 173 -19.31 13.48 6.63
C GLU A 173 -17.83 13.36 7.02
N LYS A 174 -17.54 12.97 8.27
CA LYS A 174 -16.17 12.73 8.74
C LYS A 174 -15.58 11.45 8.14
N GLY A 175 -16.36 10.37 8.10
CA GLY A 175 -15.96 9.09 7.51
C GLY A 175 -15.65 9.18 6.01
N ALA A 176 -16.53 9.83 5.23
CA ALA A 176 -16.31 10.04 3.80
C ALA A 176 -15.03 10.84 3.52
N MET A 177 -14.75 11.87 4.34
CA MET A 177 -13.52 12.65 4.25
C MET A 177 -12.27 11.86 4.65
N GLU A 178 -12.35 10.94 5.61
CA GLU A 178 -11.24 10.05 5.97
C GLU A 178 -10.91 9.07 4.84
N TYR A 179 -11.92 8.43 4.21
CA TYR A 179 -11.71 7.54 3.06
C TYR A 179 -11.26 8.27 1.78
N LEU A 180 -11.73 9.49 1.52
CA LEU A 180 -11.22 10.32 0.41
C LEU A 180 -9.79 10.83 0.67
N ASN A 181 -9.41 11.00 1.94
CA ASN A 181 -8.03 11.22 2.34
C ASN A 181 -7.21 9.91 2.35
N GLU A 182 -7.86 8.75 2.17
CA GLU A 182 -7.25 7.42 1.96
C GLU A 182 -6.55 7.18 0.62
N GLY A 183 -6.28 8.27 -0.12
CA GLY A 183 -5.43 8.27 -1.30
C GLY A 183 -6.25 8.04 -2.55
N TRP A 184 -6.12 8.97 -3.49
CA TRP A 184 -6.71 8.81 -4.81
C TRP A 184 -5.93 7.77 -5.59
N PHE A 185 -6.52 6.60 -5.63
CA PHE A 185 -6.53 5.58 -6.66
C PHE A 185 -5.25 5.32 -7.48
N TYR A 186 -4.45 4.29 -7.15
CA TYR A 186 -3.46 3.66 -8.04
C TYR A 186 -3.58 2.12 -8.06
N SER A 187 -4.00 1.55 -9.20
CA SER A 187 -3.51 0.24 -9.62
C SER A 187 -2.42 0.47 -10.66
N ASP A 188 -1.33 -0.29 -10.58
CA ASP A 188 -0.11 -0.14 -11.39
C ASP A 188 -0.33 -0.47 -12.89
N GLU A 189 -1.54 -0.87 -13.28
CA GLU A 189 -1.95 -1.13 -14.64
C GLU A 189 -3.00 -0.09 -15.06
N THR A 190 -2.60 0.93 -15.84
CA THR A 190 -3.34 1.84 -16.77
C THR A 190 -4.90 1.89 -16.76
N GLY A 191 -5.54 1.78 -15.60
CA GLY A 191 -6.96 1.50 -15.47
C GLY A 191 -7.86 2.73 -15.39
N LEU A 192 -8.81 2.91 -16.32
CA LEU A 192 -9.89 3.88 -16.13
C LEU A 192 -10.87 3.32 -15.08
N ASN A 193 -10.78 3.88 -13.88
CA ASN A 193 -11.65 3.54 -12.76
C ASN A 193 -13.04 4.15 -12.98
N ILE A 194 -14.03 3.29 -13.13
CA ILE A 194 -15.43 3.68 -13.31
C ILE A 194 -16.04 4.10 -11.96
N GLU A 195 -15.58 5.20 -11.37
CA GLU A 195 -16.08 5.73 -10.09
C GLU A 195 -16.86 7.04 -10.25
N ILE A 196 -18.02 7.12 -9.59
CA ILE A 196 -18.90 8.28 -9.67
C ILE A 196 -18.59 9.27 -8.54
N LEU A 197 -18.17 10.48 -8.92
CA LEU A 197 -17.97 11.65 -8.05
C LEU A 197 -19.28 12.36 -7.66
N LEU A 198 -20.29 11.62 -7.17
CA LEU A 198 -21.60 12.21 -6.84
C LEU A 198 -22.01 11.99 -5.38
N ASP A 199 -21.70 13.02 -4.58
CA ASP A 199 -22.25 13.34 -3.25
C ASP A 199 -22.00 12.29 -2.15
N ASN A 200 -20.71 12.02 -1.96
CA ASN A 200 -20.05 11.21 -0.93
C ASN A 200 -19.80 9.76 -1.36
N ALA A 201 -18.54 9.55 -1.74
CA ALA A 201 -17.91 8.28 -2.07
C ALA A 201 -18.32 7.15 -1.14
N ILE A 202 -18.27 5.93 -1.67
CA ILE A 202 -18.42 4.62 -1.03
C ILE A 202 -18.08 4.68 0.47
N SER A 203 -19.07 5.02 1.30
CA SER A 203 -18.89 5.20 2.73
C SER A 203 -19.62 4.08 3.44
N VAL A 204 -18.86 3.14 3.97
CA VAL A 204 -19.34 2.08 4.87
C VAL A 204 -18.92 2.39 6.31
N TYR A 205 -19.49 1.70 7.29
CA TYR A 205 -19.00 1.84 8.67
C TYR A 205 -17.56 1.30 8.76
N PRO A 206 -16.64 1.90 9.55
CA PRO A 206 -15.23 1.50 9.60
C PRO A 206 -15.00 0.04 10.01
N ASN A 207 -15.95 -0.54 10.75
CA ASN A 207 -15.90 -1.91 11.23
C ASN A 207 -16.69 -2.89 10.36
N ASP A 208 -17.39 -2.43 9.30
CA ASP A 208 -18.00 -3.35 8.35
C ASP A 208 -16.89 -4.07 7.56
N GLN A 209 -16.99 -5.39 7.42
CA GLN A 209 -15.96 -6.21 6.80
C GLN A 209 -16.58 -7.13 5.75
N VAL A 210 -15.79 -7.50 4.74
CA VAL A 210 -16.16 -8.56 3.81
C VAL A 210 -15.05 -9.60 3.76
N LYS A 211 -15.43 -10.88 3.81
CA LYS A 211 -14.58 -12.02 3.52
C LYS A 211 -15.04 -12.63 2.20
N LEU A 212 -14.12 -12.78 1.25
CA LEU A 212 -14.40 -13.49 0.01
C LEU A 212 -14.20 -14.98 0.24
N ILE A 213 -15.24 -15.76 -0.01
CA ILE A 213 -15.25 -17.21 0.14
C ILE A 213 -14.68 -17.87 -1.12
N ASN A 214 -15.07 -17.37 -2.29
CA ASN A 214 -14.53 -17.79 -3.58
C ASN A 214 -14.75 -16.68 -4.62
N THR A 215 -13.93 -16.66 -5.68
CA THR A 215 -14.06 -15.73 -6.81
C THR A 215 -13.91 -16.49 -8.13
N ARG A 216 -14.54 -15.98 -9.18
CA ARG A 216 -14.27 -16.42 -10.57
C ARG A 216 -14.40 -15.24 -11.50
N SER A 217 -13.60 -15.19 -12.55
CA SER A 217 -13.67 -14.11 -13.54
C SER A 217 -13.23 -14.59 -14.91
N SER A 218 -13.86 -14.06 -15.96
CA SER A 218 -13.55 -14.35 -17.37
C SER A 218 -12.22 -13.72 -17.78
N GLU A 219 -11.72 -14.06 -18.95
CA GLU A 219 -10.72 -13.25 -19.64
C GLU A 219 -11.29 -11.86 -19.95
N ASN A 220 -10.39 -10.92 -20.25
CA ASN A 220 -10.75 -9.56 -20.64
C ASN A 220 -10.62 -9.46 -22.15
N ASN A 221 -11.76 -9.38 -22.86
CA ASN A 221 -11.83 -9.31 -24.32
C ASN A 221 -12.03 -7.86 -24.82
N SER A 222 -11.59 -6.87 -24.03
CA SER A 222 -11.68 -5.45 -24.38
C SER A 222 -10.80 -5.13 -25.59
N SER A 223 -11.39 -4.45 -26.58
CA SER A 223 -10.70 -3.94 -27.78
C SER A 223 -9.98 -2.61 -27.55
N SER A 224 -10.28 -1.94 -26.44
CA SER A 224 -9.72 -0.65 -26.07
C SER A 224 -8.27 -0.79 -25.55
N PHE A 225 -7.40 0.13 -25.99
CA PHE A 225 -6.03 0.29 -25.47
C PHE A 225 -6.01 0.72 -23.99
N VAL A 226 -7.14 1.23 -23.48
CA VAL A 226 -7.37 1.47 -22.05
C VAL A 226 -7.96 0.22 -21.43
N LYS A 227 -7.20 -0.41 -20.52
CA LYS A 227 -7.75 -1.44 -19.63
C LYS A 227 -8.81 -0.78 -18.74
N PHE A 228 -10.08 -1.12 -18.86
CA PHE A 228 -11.08 -0.65 -17.90
C PHE A 228 -10.96 -1.45 -16.61
N THR A 229 -10.71 -0.77 -15.49
CA THR A 229 -10.77 -1.39 -14.16
C THR A 229 -12.04 -0.96 -13.47
N ILE A 230 -12.87 -1.93 -13.15
CA ILE A 230 -14.13 -1.68 -12.48
C ILE A 230 -13.86 -1.53 -10.98
N THR A 231 -14.03 -0.34 -10.42
CA THR A 231 -13.91 -0.12 -8.98
C THR A 231 -15.24 -0.36 -8.27
N GLY A 232 -15.16 -0.95 -7.07
CA GLY A 232 -16.31 -1.15 -6.19
C GLY A 232 -16.30 -2.52 -5.52
N GLY A 233 -16.30 -3.62 -6.29
CA GLY A 233 -16.42 -4.96 -5.73
C GLY A 233 -17.64 -5.13 -4.80
N PRO A 234 -17.68 -6.21 -3.99
CA PRO A 234 -18.80 -6.46 -3.07
C PRO A 234 -19.00 -5.32 -2.04
N MET A 235 -17.91 -4.74 -1.51
CA MET A 235 -17.98 -3.67 -0.51
C MET A 235 -18.44 -2.32 -1.07
N GLY A 236 -18.04 -1.98 -2.30
CA GLY A 236 -18.50 -0.77 -2.98
C GLY A 236 -19.97 -0.87 -3.42
N THR A 237 -20.42 -2.08 -3.72
CA THR A 237 -21.83 -2.31 -4.06
C THR A 237 -22.72 -2.22 -2.84
N ILE A 238 -22.33 -2.81 -1.70
CA ILE A 238 -23.12 -2.73 -0.45
C ILE A 238 -23.25 -1.28 0.07
N ALA A 239 -22.26 -0.42 -0.17
CA ALA A 239 -22.34 1.02 0.17
C ALA A 239 -23.48 1.78 -0.55
N SER A 240 -24.07 1.18 -1.58
CA SER A 240 -25.26 1.72 -2.25
C SER A 240 -26.53 1.58 -1.40
N ASN A 241 -26.50 0.79 -0.32
CA ASN A 241 -27.60 0.62 0.64
C ASN A 241 -27.84 1.90 1.47
N LYS A 242 -28.64 2.82 0.93
CA LYS A 242 -28.91 4.13 1.56
C LYS A 242 -29.75 4.06 2.84
N LEU A 243 -30.32 2.90 3.17
CA LEU A 243 -30.99 2.67 4.45
C LEU A 243 -29.97 2.53 5.60
N ARG A 244 -28.85 1.83 5.36
CA ARG A 244 -27.75 1.68 6.34
C ARG A 244 -26.76 2.82 6.27
N TYR A 245 -26.51 3.35 5.07
CA TYR A 245 -25.53 4.41 4.81
C TYR A 245 -26.24 5.69 4.31
N PRO A 246 -27.06 6.35 5.16
CA PRO A 246 -27.88 7.48 4.73
C PRO A 246 -27.03 8.70 4.40
N VAL A 247 -27.01 9.07 3.12
CA VAL A 247 -26.39 10.30 2.58
C VAL A 247 -27.39 11.04 1.69
N SER A 248 -27.24 12.37 1.60
CA SER A 248 -28.03 13.21 0.68
C SER A 248 -29.55 13.03 0.84
N PHE A 249 -30.28 12.57 -0.19
CA PHE A 249 -31.75 12.52 -0.26
C PHE A 249 -32.45 11.73 0.86
N PHE A 250 -31.72 10.91 1.62
CA PHE A 250 -32.23 10.15 2.76
C PHE A 250 -32.14 10.92 4.11
N ARG A 251 -31.31 11.98 4.21
CA ARG A 251 -31.10 12.79 5.43
C ARG A 251 -32.16 13.90 5.56
N MET A 252 -33.43 13.50 5.71
CA MET A 252 -34.54 14.43 5.88
C MET A 252 -34.55 15.13 7.26
N ASP A 253 -33.82 14.57 8.22
CA ASP A 253 -33.47 15.17 9.52
C ASP A 253 -32.61 16.44 9.35
N ASN A 254 -31.85 16.55 8.26
CA ASN A 254 -31.03 17.72 7.97
C ASN A 254 -31.82 18.77 7.18
N PRO A 255 -32.16 19.94 7.77
CA PRO A 255 -33.00 20.94 7.12
C PRO A 255 -32.41 21.52 5.83
N LYS A 256 -31.08 21.54 5.70
CA LYS A 256 -30.38 22.02 4.50
C LYS A 256 -30.52 21.05 3.34
N ILE A 257 -30.51 19.75 3.61
CA ILE A 257 -30.62 18.69 2.61
C ILE A 257 -32.09 18.43 2.25
N ASN A 258 -32.98 18.42 3.24
CA ASN A 258 -34.44 18.27 3.08
C ASN A 258 -35.03 19.31 2.10
N ARG A 259 -34.52 20.56 2.09
CA ARG A 259 -34.96 21.61 1.14
C ARG A 259 -34.58 21.36 -0.32
N LYS A 260 -33.72 20.37 -0.61
CA LYS A 260 -33.19 20.11 -1.96
C LYS A 260 -34.09 19.20 -2.81
N TYR A 261 -35.07 18.51 -2.22
CA TYR A 261 -35.89 17.51 -2.91
C TYR A 261 -37.39 17.79 -2.75
N ILE A 262 -38.16 17.39 -3.75
CA ILE A 262 -39.62 17.32 -3.73
C ILE A 262 -39.97 15.84 -3.61
N PHE A 263 -40.86 15.51 -2.67
CA PHE A 263 -41.36 14.15 -2.48
C PHE A 263 -42.84 14.13 -2.80
N LYS A 264 -43.23 13.34 -3.81
CA LYS A 264 -44.62 13.23 -4.27
C LYS A 264 -45.09 11.79 -4.07
N LEU A 265 -46.21 11.64 -3.37
CA LEU A 265 -46.91 10.36 -3.36
C LEU A 265 -47.54 10.18 -4.75
N GLU A 266 -47.12 9.15 -5.47
CA GLU A 266 -47.64 8.86 -6.81
C GLU A 266 -48.89 7.99 -6.74
N ASP A 267 -48.79 6.84 -6.07
CA ASP A 267 -49.87 5.85 -5.97
C ASP A 267 -49.61 4.87 -4.81
N ILE A 268 -50.59 4.02 -4.52
CA ILE A 268 -50.46 2.84 -3.66
C ILE A 268 -50.48 1.59 -4.55
N VAL A 269 -49.31 0.97 -4.72
CA VAL A 269 -49.13 -0.15 -5.64
C VAL A 269 -48.84 -1.46 -4.90
N LEU A 270 -49.01 -2.59 -5.58
CA LEU A 270 -48.45 -3.87 -5.12
C LEU A 270 -46.97 -3.94 -5.55
N PHE A 271 -46.10 -4.24 -4.60
CA PHE A 271 -44.66 -4.41 -4.82
C PHE A 271 -44.20 -5.71 -4.15
N GLY A 272 -44.00 -6.75 -4.97
CA GLY A 272 -43.95 -8.13 -4.46
C GLY A 272 -45.30 -8.47 -3.81
N ASN A 273 -45.26 -8.94 -2.55
CA ASN A 273 -46.46 -9.30 -1.79
C ASN A 273 -46.92 -8.18 -0.83
N SER A 274 -46.28 -7.00 -0.86
CA SER A 274 -46.62 -5.87 0.00
C SER A 274 -47.40 -4.80 -0.76
N ARG A 275 -48.41 -4.22 -0.11
CA ARG A 275 -49.07 -2.99 -0.57
C ARG A 275 -48.25 -1.80 -0.07
N VAL A 276 -47.76 -0.97 -0.98
CA VAL A 276 -46.75 0.06 -0.68
C VAL A 276 -47.16 1.44 -1.18
N TYR A 277 -46.77 2.47 -0.45
CA TYR A 277 -46.72 3.84 -0.94
C TYR A 277 -45.58 3.97 -1.94
N LYS A 278 -45.89 4.36 -3.18
CA LYS A 278 -44.91 4.70 -4.21
C LYS A 278 -44.64 6.20 -4.14
N ILE A 279 -43.52 6.59 -3.53
CA ILE A 279 -43.18 8.00 -3.30
C ILE A 279 -42.02 8.37 -4.22
N SER A 280 -42.31 9.15 -5.27
CA SER A 280 -41.26 9.69 -6.11
C SER A 280 -40.53 10.82 -5.38
N PHE A 281 -39.24 10.95 -5.68
CA PHE A 281 -38.48 12.11 -5.27
C PHE A 281 -37.72 12.68 -6.45
N SER A 282 -37.78 13.99 -6.57
CA SER A 282 -37.10 14.74 -7.62
C SER A 282 -36.44 15.98 -7.05
N LYS A 283 -35.53 16.57 -7.80
CA LYS A 283 -34.74 17.72 -7.37
C LYS A 283 -35.59 18.99 -7.31
N LYS A 284 -35.43 19.77 -6.23
CA LYS A 284 -35.91 21.15 -6.07
C LYS A 284 -34.82 22.19 -6.39
N ARG A 285 -33.58 21.99 -5.88
CA ARG A 285 -32.39 22.88 -6.08
C ARG A 285 -31.09 22.10 -5.87
N LYS A 286 -30.02 22.37 -6.63
CA LYS A 286 -28.61 21.85 -6.47
C LYS A 286 -28.50 20.45 -5.79
N SER A 287 -29.28 19.47 -6.24
CA SER A 287 -29.25 18.07 -5.79
C SER A 287 -29.03 17.15 -7.01
N PHE A 288 -28.76 15.86 -6.75
CA PHE A 288 -28.17 14.95 -7.75
C PHE A 288 -29.02 13.74 -8.09
N PHE A 289 -29.87 13.31 -7.16
CA PHE A 289 -30.63 12.08 -7.30
C PHE A 289 -32.10 12.34 -7.63
N SER A 290 -32.70 11.39 -8.31
CA SER A 290 -34.15 11.28 -8.45
C SER A 290 -34.52 9.81 -8.43
N GLY A 291 -35.74 9.48 -8.06
CA GLY A 291 -36.09 8.08 -7.83
C GLY A 291 -37.43 7.88 -7.17
N VAL A 292 -37.60 6.68 -6.61
CA VAL A 292 -38.83 6.21 -5.99
C VAL A 292 -38.51 5.41 -4.73
N PHE A 293 -39.20 5.72 -3.64
CA PHE A 293 -39.28 4.87 -2.45
C PHE A 293 -40.53 4.01 -2.52
N TYR A 294 -40.39 2.76 -2.07
CA TYR A 294 -41.49 1.84 -1.83
C TYR A 294 -41.57 1.56 -0.34
N VAL A 295 -42.62 2.08 0.30
CA VAL A 295 -42.82 2.04 1.76
C VAL A 295 -44.06 1.22 2.07
N ASP A 296 -43.95 0.16 2.88
CA ASP A 296 -45.10 -0.68 3.25
C ASP A 296 -46.17 0.12 3.98
N THR A 297 -47.42 -0.03 3.55
CA THR A 297 -48.55 0.77 4.02
C THR A 297 -48.95 0.50 5.47
N ARG A 298 -48.53 -0.61 6.07
CA ARG A 298 -48.94 -1.02 7.43
C ARG A 298 -47.93 -0.62 8.50
N ASN A 299 -46.64 -0.84 8.25
CA ASN A 299 -45.57 -0.64 9.24
C ASN A 299 -44.54 0.42 8.83
N TYR A 300 -44.76 1.08 7.69
CA TYR A 300 -43.86 2.09 7.13
C TYR A 300 -42.42 1.60 6.89
N ALA A 301 -42.23 0.28 6.68
CA ALA A 301 -40.92 -0.27 6.36
C ALA A 301 -40.54 0.02 4.90
N PHE A 302 -39.25 0.30 4.65
CA PHE A 302 -38.73 0.38 3.29
C PHE A 302 -38.62 -1.02 2.70
N VAL A 303 -39.35 -1.28 1.61
CA VAL A 303 -39.30 -2.58 0.91
C VAL A 303 -38.53 -2.51 -0.40
N GLY A 304 -38.35 -1.30 -0.94
CA GLY A 304 -37.49 -1.04 -2.08
C GLY A 304 -37.14 0.44 -2.24
N ILE A 305 -36.04 0.70 -2.92
CA ILE A 305 -35.61 2.05 -3.28
C ILE A 305 -35.00 1.99 -4.68
N ASP A 306 -35.52 2.78 -5.61
CA ASP A 306 -34.93 2.96 -6.94
C ASP A 306 -34.42 4.40 -7.03
N TYR A 307 -33.16 4.61 -7.39
CA TYR A 307 -32.62 5.96 -7.58
C TYR A 307 -31.62 6.02 -8.73
N HIS A 308 -31.54 7.19 -9.36
CA HIS A 308 -30.64 7.47 -10.46
C HIS A 308 -30.11 8.91 -10.37
N VAL A 309 -29.09 9.23 -11.16
CA VAL A 309 -28.55 10.59 -11.27
C VAL A 309 -29.26 11.37 -12.38
N SER A 310 -29.63 12.62 -12.11
CA SER A 310 -30.38 13.46 -13.08
C SER A 310 -29.51 13.90 -14.28
N THR A 311 -30.08 13.87 -15.49
CA THR A 311 -29.44 14.14 -16.80
C THR A 311 -28.80 15.53 -16.94
N HIS A 312 -29.38 16.58 -16.35
CA HIS A 312 -28.89 17.96 -16.51
C HIS A 312 -27.52 18.23 -15.85
N ARG A 313 -27.04 17.33 -14.96
CA ARG A 313 -25.65 17.38 -14.49
C ARG A 313 -24.71 16.60 -15.40
N LEU A 314 -25.17 15.63 -16.19
CA LEU A 314 -24.36 15.04 -17.26
C LEU A 314 -23.99 16.14 -18.28
N GLU A 315 -24.91 17.08 -18.54
CA GLU A 315 -24.63 18.33 -19.26
C GLU A 315 -23.72 19.29 -18.49
N TYR A 316 -23.87 19.45 -17.17
CA TYR A 316 -22.91 20.22 -16.34
C TYR A 316 -21.49 19.63 -16.39
N PHE A 317 -21.32 18.30 -16.37
CA PHE A 317 -20.03 17.62 -16.53
C PHE A 317 -19.48 17.77 -17.95
N LYS A 318 -20.35 17.68 -18.98
CA LYS A 318 -20.04 18.07 -20.37
C LYS A 318 -19.54 19.51 -20.48
N ASN A 319 -20.20 20.46 -19.83
CA ASN A 319 -19.96 21.90 -20.00
C ASN A 319 -18.90 22.49 -19.05
N HIS A 320 -18.63 21.86 -17.90
CA HIS A 320 -17.64 22.33 -16.93
C HIS A 320 -16.31 21.58 -17.01
N HIS A 321 -16.11 20.76 -18.06
CA HIS A 321 -14.95 19.92 -18.27
C HIS A 321 -14.37 19.43 -16.94
N TYR A 322 -15.01 18.45 -16.30
CA TYR A 322 -14.28 17.67 -15.30
C TYR A 322 -13.20 16.89 -16.06
N HIS A 323 -12.10 17.59 -16.38
CA HIS A 323 -10.84 17.05 -16.84
C HIS A 323 -10.31 16.22 -15.69
N VAL A 324 -10.83 15.01 -15.53
CA VAL A 324 -10.02 14.02 -14.85
C VAL A 324 -8.98 13.61 -15.86
N ILE A 325 -7.85 14.30 -15.76
CA ILE A 325 -6.60 13.69 -16.12
C ILE A 325 -6.56 12.33 -15.38
N ARG A 326 -6.22 11.30 -16.15
CA ARG A 326 -5.48 10.07 -15.77
C ARG A 326 -6.36 8.81 -15.73
N PRO A 327 -6.13 7.94 -16.71
CA PRO A 327 -5.12 6.89 -16.53
C PRO A 327 -4.10 6.90 -17.67
N GLY A 328 -2.82 7.02 -17.31
CA GLY A 328 -1.69 6.67 -18.17
C GLY A 328 -1.52 7.51 -19.45
N ILE A 329 -0.44 8.30 -19.51
CA ILE A 329 0.21 8.67 -20.78
C ILE A 329 -0.52 9.75 -21.63
N ALA A 330 -0.14 11.02 -21.42
CA ALA A 330 0.16 11.98 -22.51
C ALA A 330 0.69 13.30 -21.93
N TYR A 331 1.93 13.30 -21.45
CA TYR A 331 2.69 14.55 -21.22
C TYR A 331 4.03 14.57 -21.95
N ASN A 332 4.11 13.85 -23.08
CA ASN A 332 5.21 13.98 -24.04
C ASN A 332 4.74 14.36 -25.47
N MET A 333 3.52 14.88 -25.61
CA MET A 333 3.09 15.52 -26.86
C MET A 333 2.92 17.01 -26.61
N LYS A 334 3.44 17.84 -27.52
CA LYS A 334 3.32 19.31 -27.56
C LYS A 334 1.85 19.82 -27.69
N ASN A 335 0.86 19.00 -27.33
CA ASN A 335 -0.54 19.35 -27.12
C ASN A 335 -1.15 18.30 -26.17
N PRO A 336 -1.71 18.67 -25.00
CA PRO A 336 -2.39 17.72 -24.13
C PRO A 336 -3.72 17.37 -24.78
N ILE A 337 -3.71 16.24 -25.46
CA ILE A 337 -4.91 15.57 -25.91
C ILE A 337 -5.65 15.11 -24.63
N LYS A 338 -6.74 15.79 -24.31
CA LYS A 338 -7.51 15.59 -23.09
C LYS A 338 -8.47 14.43 -23.32
N ASP A 339 -8.14 13.20 -22.92
CA ASP A 339 -9.19 12.17 -22.92
C ASP A 339 -10.32 12.61 -21.99
N GLU A 340 -11.54 12.48 -22.50
CA GLU A 340 -12.73 12.94 -21.79
C GLU A 340 -13.57 11.73 -21.45
N TYR A 341 -14.17 11.73 -20.27
CA TYR A 341 -15.19 10.75 -19.97
C TYR A 341 -16.40 11.43 -19.38
N TYR A 342 -17.54 10.89 -19.77
CA TYR A 342 -18.83 11.43 -19.46
C TYR A 342 -19.64 10.30 -18.86
N HIS A 343 -19.98 10.40 -17.57
CA HIS A 343 -21.06 9.57 -17.08
C HIS A 343 -22.31 9.94 -17.90
N THR A 344 -22.95 8.94 -18.45
CA THR A 344 -24.17 9.07 -19.26
C THR A 344 -25.38 8.46 -18.54
N GLY A 345 -25.14 7.64 -17.52
CA GLY A 345 -26.19 7.00 -16.74
C GLY A 345 -25.67 6.46 -15.41
N TYR A 346 -26.50 6.56 -14.37
CA TYR A 346 -26.26 5.85 -13.12
C TYR A 346 -27.58 5.50 -12.48
N GLN A 347 -27.79 4.22 -12.21
CA GLN A 347 -29.03 3.71 -11.65
C GLN A 347 -28.74 2.67 -10.57
N VAL A 348 -29.53 2.68 -9.51
CA VAL A 348 -29.47 1.71 -8.42
C VAL A 348 -30.87 1.30 -8.02
N LYS A 349 -31.08 0.00 -7.86
CA LYS A 349 -32.30 -0.63 -7.36
C LYS A 349 -31.96 -1.45 -6.12
N LEU A 350 -32.56 -1.11 -4.99
CA LEU A 350 -32.42 -1.79 -3.71
C LEU A 350 -33.72 -2.54 -3.39
N ARG A 351 -33.62 -3.78 -2.93
CA ARG A 351 -34.77 -4.57 -2.45
C ARG A 351 -34.49 -5.06 -1.04
N TYR A 352 -35.53 -5.09 -0.21
CA TYR A 352 -35.46 -5.60 1.15
C TYR A 352 -36.44 -6.76 1.34
N HIS A 353 -36.14 -7.64 2.28
CA HIS A 353 -37.04 -8.71 2.71
C HIS A 353 -37.17 -8.74 4.22
N LYS A 354 -38.17 -9.46 4.71
CA LYS A 354 -38.47 -9.60 6.13
C LYS A 354 -38.03 -10.99 6.63
N ILE A 355 -37.25 -11.03 7.71
CA ILE A 355 -36.82 -12.23 8.45
C ILE A 355 -37.04 -11.94 9.94
N ASP A 356 -37.74 -12.80 10.67
CA ASP A 356 -38.03 -12.68 12.11
C ASP A 356 -38.46 -11.26 12.52
N GLU A 357 -39.50 -10.74 11.86
CA GLU A 357 -40.05 -9.39 12.08
C GLU A 357 -39.15 -8.20 11.67
N LYS A 358 -37.91 -8.43 11.24
CA LYS A 358 -36.96 -7.40 10.84
C LYS A 358 -36.66 -7.39 9.34
N TRP A 359 -36.39 -6.21 8.79
CA TRP A 359 -36.06 -6.02 7.39
C TRP A 359 -34.56 -6.01 7.15
N PHE A 360 -34.12 -6.86 6.22
CA PHE A 360 -32.74 -6.99 5.78
C PHE A 360 -32.63 -6.69 4.27
N LEU A 361 -31.44 -6.30 3.84
CA LEU A 361 -31.13 -6.14 2.44
C LEU A 361 -31.31 -7.49 1.73
N LYS A 362 -32.07 -7.51 0.63
CA LYS A 362 -32.27 -8.70 -0.21
C LYS A 362 -31.40 -8.64 -1.45
N SER A 363 -31.37 -7.50 -2.13
CA SER A 363 -30.56 -7.34 -3.33
C SER A 363 -30.21 -5.87 -3.65
N ILE A 364 -29.12 -5.70 -4.37
CA ILE A 364 -28.70 -4.46 -5.01
C ILE A 364 -28.46 -4.78 -6.48
N HIS A 365 -29.04 -3.97 -7.37
CA HIS A 365 -28.70 -3.94 -8.78
C HIS A 365 -28.27 -2.52 -9.13
N LYS A 366 -27.08 -2.36 -9.71
CA LYS A 366 -26.48 -1.08 -10.03
C LYS A 366 -26.00 -1.09 -11.48
N GLU A 367 -26.28 -0.02 -12.20
CA GLU A 367 -25.77 0.24 -13.54
C GLU A 367 -25.02 1.57 -13.56
N ASN A 368 -23.91 1.61 -14.28
CA ASN A 368 -23.11 2.80 -14.49
C ASN A 368 -22.69 2.89 -15.95
N ASP A 369 -23.23 3.87 -16.66
CA ASP A 369 -22.95 4.12 -18.06
C ASP A 369 -21.99 5.31 -18.17
N LEU A 370 -20.98 5.15 -19.02
CA LEU A 370 -20.04 6.20 -19.36
C LEU A 370 -19.71 6.18 -20.84
N THR A 371 -19.37 7.33 -21.39
CA THR A 371 -18.73 7.46 -22.70
C THR A 371 -17.31 7.91 -22.45
N TYR A 372 -16.34 7.12 -22.91
CA TYR A 372 -14.92 7.47 -22.95
C TYR A 372 -14.58 8.00 -24.33
N LEU A 373 -13.89 9.13 -24.40
CA LEU A 373 -13.40 9.76 -25.61
C LEU A 373 -11.88 9.76 -25.58
N TYR A 374 -11.28 9.00 -26.49
CA TYR A 374 -9.86 9.05 -26.77
C TYR A 374 -9.58 10.19 -27.73
N VAL A 375 -9.07 11.31 -27.21
CA VAL A 375 -8.96 12.53 -28.02
C VAL A 375 -7.85 12.42 -29.08
N LYS A 376 -6.95 11.43 -28.98
CA LYS A 376 -5.82 11.27 -29.92
C LYS A 376 -6.27 10.71 -31.26
N GLU A 377 -7.25 9.82 -31.24
CA GLU A 377 -7.79 9.16 -32.44
C GLU A 377 -9.24 9.58 -32.73
N ASN A 378 -9.78 10.52 -31.94
CA ASN A 378 -11.17 10.95 -32.01
C ASN A 378 -12.16 9.76 -31.93
N GLN A 379 -11.81 8.76 -31.12
CA GLN A 379 -12.61 7.56 -30.92
C GLN A 379 -13.44 7.68 -29.65
N HIS A 380 -14.70 7.29 -29.74
CA HIS A 380 -15.62 7.23 -28.62
C HIS A 380 -15.94 5.77 -28.32
N THR A 381 -15.77 5.38 -27.06
CA THR A 381 -16.10 4.05 -26.56
C THR A 381 -17.12 4.19 -25.43
N ASN A 382 -18.29 3.58 -25.59
CA ASN A 382 -19.29 3.53 -24.54
C ASN A 382 -19.01 2.34 -23.64
N VAL A 383 -18.92 2.58 -22.34
CA VAL A 383 -18.68 1.55 -21.35
C VAL A 383 -19.83 1.53 -20.35
N LYS A 384 -20.34 0.33 -20.08
CA LYS A 384 -21.37 0.10 -19.07
C LYS A 384 -20.87 -0.93 -18.06
N GLY A 385 -20.89 -0.55 -16.79
CA GLY A 385 -20.68 -1.44 -15.65
C GLY A 385 -22.01 -1.85 -15.05
N VAL A 386 -22.28 -3.15 -14.95
CA VAL A 386 -23.47 -3.70 -14.27
C VAL A 386 -23.02 -4.49 -13.06
N TYR A 387 -23.68 -4.30 -11.91
CA TYR A 387 -23.30 -4.89 -10.63
C TYR A 387 -24.54 -5.42 -9.91
N ASP A 388 -24.49 -6.69 -9.53
CA ASP A 388 -25.51 -7.36 -8.73
C ASP A 388 -24.92 -7.84 -7.41
N LEU A 389 -25.64 -7.60 -6.33
CA LEU A 389 -25.39 -8.19 -5.01
C LEU A 389 -26.69 -8.83 -4.52
N LEU A 390 -26.68 -10.13 -4.31
CA LEU A 390 -27.83 -10.93 -3.90
C LEU A 390 -27.55 -11.54 -2.52
N ILE A 391 -28.42 -11.29 -1.56
CA ILE A 391 -28.29 -11.83 -0.20
C ILE A 391 -29.02 -13.16 -0.11
N ASN A 392 -28.27 -14.20 0.22
CA ASN A 392 -28.76 -15.58 0.32
C ASN A 392 -29.21 -15.91 1.73
N ASN A 393 -28.43 -15.49 2.72
CA ASN A 393 -28.68 -15.84 4.12
C ASN A 393 -28.26 -14.70 5.07
N VAL A 394 -28.93 -14.63 6.21
CA VAL A 394 -28.65 -13.69 7.29
C VAL A 394 -28.41 -14.47 8.57
N THR A 395 -27.26 -14.25 9.21
CA THR A 395 -26.92 -14.90 10.50
C THR A 395 -26.83 -13.85 11.59
N ILE A 396 -27.67 -13.96 12.63
CA ILE A 396 -27.74 -13.03 13.76
C ILE A 396 -27.11 -13.56 15.06
N ASN A 397 -26.82 -14.86 15.13
CA ASN A 397 -26.25 -15.52 16.32
C ASN A 397 -24.75 -15.83 16.12
N ASN A 398 -23.97 -15.79 17.20
CA ASN A 398 -22.52 -16.10 17.22
C ASN A 398 -21.67 -15.26 16.24
N VAL A 399 -22.04 -13.99 16.07
CA VAL A 399 -21.39 -13.08 15.11
C VAL A 399 -20.16 -12.44 15.74
N ARG A 400 -19.00 -12.56 15.10
CA ARG A 400 -17.74 -11.91 15.51
C ARG A 400 -17.04 -11.26 14.31
N ALA A 401 -16.28 -10.21 14.55
CA ALA A 401 -15.41 -9.65 13.51
C ALA A 401 -14.44 -10.72 12.98
N PHE A 402 -14.13 -10.69 11.69
CA PHE A 402 -13.15 -11.58 11.08
C PHE A 402 -11.73 -11.26 11.56
N HIS A 403 -10.84 -12.26 11.49
CA HIS A 403 -9.42 -12.04 11.72
C HIS A 403 -8.86 -11.10 10.64
N LYS A 404 -7.93 -10.20 10.99
CA LYS A 404 -7.44 -9.14 10.10
C LYS A 404 -6.86 -9.67 8.78
N ASP A 405 -6.30 -10.87 8.80
CA ASP A 405 -5.65 -11.50 7.64
C ASP A 405 -6.66 -12.16 6.70
N SER A 406 -7.89 -12.39 7.18
CA SER A 406 -9.00 -12.98 6.41
C SER A 406 -9.96 -11.96 5.84
N ILE A 407 -9.71 -10.66 6.08
CA ILE A 407 -10.56 -9.57 5.61
C ILE A 407 -10.10 -9.13 4.23
N TYR A 408 -11.04 -9.12 3.29
CA TYR A 408 -10.90 -8.35 2.08
C TYR A 408 -11.20 -6.88 2.43
N LYS A 409 -10.14 -6.09 2.66
CA LYS A 409 -10.28 -4.69 3.07
C LYS A 409 -10.85 -3.87 1.91
N PHE A 410 -11.64 -2.84 2.25
CA PHE A 410 -12.03 -1.82 1.31
C PHE A 410 -10.77 -1.09 0.83
N ILE A 411 -10.24 -1.49 -0.32
CA ILE A 411 -9.18 -0.78 -1.02
C ILE A 411 -9.68 -0.70 -2.45
N SER A 412 -9.78 0.52 -2.94
CA SER A 412 -10.34 0.84 -4.24
C SER A 412 -9.58 0.29 -5.45
N HIS A 413 -8.49 -0.44 -5.23
CA HIS A 413 -7.67 -1.13 -6.25
C HIS A 413 -7.89 -2.62 -6.36
N ILE A 414 -8.67 -3.20 -5.45
CA ILE A 414 -8.84 -4.65 -5.48
C ILE A 414 -9.96 -4.97 -6.48
N ASN A 415 -9.55 -5.27 -7.70
CA ASN A 415 -10.41 -5.95 -8.66
C ASN A 415 -10.57 -7.41 -8.21
N LEU A 416 -11.79 -7.96 -8.28
CA LEU A 416 -11.98 -9.40 -8.10
C LEU A 416 -11.15 -10.21 -9.10
N PHE A 417 -10.87 -9.63 -10.27
CA PHE A 417 -9.98 -10.15 -11.30
C PHE A 417 -8.57 -10.43 -10.76
N ASN A 418 -8.02 -9.52 -9.93
CA ASN A 418 -6.67 -9.62 -9.37
C ASN A 418 -6.66 -10.37 -8.03
N ASN A 419 -7.78 -10.99 -7.66
CA ASN A 419 -7.85 -11.76 -6.43
C ASN A 419 -7.62 -13.24 -6.74
N PRO A 420 -6.48 -13.81 -6.32
CA PRO A 420 -6.00 -15.10 -6.80
C PRO A 420 -6.56 -16.27 -5.99
N LEU A 421 -7.87 -16.28 -5.75
CA LEU A 421 -8.49 -17.48 -5.20
C LEU A 421 -8.60 -18.53 -6.30
N SER A 422 -8.21 -19.77 -5.98
CA SER A 422 -8.40 -20.91 -6.87
C SER A 422 -9.89 -21.15 -7.10
N TYR A 423 -10.26 -21.37 -8.36
CA TYR A 423 -11.62 -21.72 -8.74
C TYR A 423 -12.06 -23.05 -8.09
N ASN A 424 -13.18 -23.04 -7.38
CA ASN A 424 -13.76 -24.24 -6.76
C ASN A 424 -15.13 -24.54 -7.36
N LYS A 425 -15.18 -25.54 -8.24
CA LYS A 425 -16.41 -25.95 -8.93
C LYS A 425 -17.55 -26.30 -7.95
N LYS A 426 -17.28 -27.03 -6.87
CA LYS A 426 -18.32 -27.46 -5.90
C LYS A 426 -19.03 -26.26 -5.25
N ILE A 427 -18.27 -25.22 -4.89
CA ILE A 427 -18.84 -23.99 -4.32
C ILE A 427 -19.73 -23.30 -5.36
N TRP A 428 -19.24 -23.17 -6.59
CA TRP A 428 -20.00 -22.49 -7.64
C TRP A 428 -21.23 -23.26 -8.10
N ASP A 429 -21.20 -24.59 -8.11
CA ASP A 429 -22.37 -25.43 -8.41
C ASP A 429 -23.48 -25.19 -7.36
N GLN A 430 -23.13 -25.13 -6.08
CA GLN A 430 -24.09 -24.79 -5.01
C GLN A 430 -24.66 -23.37 -5.17
N TYR A 431 -23.79 -22.37 -5.41
CA TYR A 431 -24.23 -20.98 -5.56
C TYR A 431 -25.09 -20.75 -6.82
N ASN A 432 -24.78 -21.41 -7.94
CA ASN A 432 -25.58 -21.30 -9.17
C ASN A 432 -26.97 -21.92 -9.00
N VAL A 433 -27.09 -23.03 -8.26
CA VAL A 433 -28.39 -23.70 -8.00
C VAL A 433 -29.28 -22.86 -7.08
N LEU A 434 -28.70 -22.21 -6.06
CA LEU A 434 -29.45 -21.35 -5.13
C LEU A 434 -29.92 -20.03 -5.75
N LEU A 435 -29.37 -19.63 -6.91
CA LEU A 435 -29.62 -18.34 -7.54
C LEU A 435 -29.79 -18.49 -9.06
N PRO A 436 -31.04 -18.52 -9.59
CA PRO A 436 -31.30 -18.54 -11.03
C PRO A 436 -31.03 -17.15 -11.62
N THR A 437 -29.76 -16.79 -11.70
CA THR A 437 -29.33 -15.53 -12.33
C THR A 437 -29.09 -15.82 -13.80
N LYS A 438 -30.10 -15.57 -14.64
CA LYS A 438 -29.96 -15.69 -16.10
C LYS A 438 -28.75 -14.87 -16.55
N ARG A 439 -27.72 -15.53 -17.06
CA ARG A 439 -26.67 -14.86 -17.83
C ARG A 439 -27.29 -14.41 -19.14
N GLU A 440 -26.93 -13.22 -19.58
CA GLU A 440 -27.40 -12.74 -20.87
C GLU A 440 -26.83 -13.62 -21.99
N ALA A 441 -27.68 -14.05 -22.92
CA ALA A 441 -27.25 -14.91 -24.03
C ALA A 441 -26.14 -14.24 -24.85
N LYS A 442 -26.22 -12.91 -25.01
CA LYS A 442 -25.19 -12.10 -25.64
C LYS A 442 -23.87 -12.10 -24.85
N ALA A 443 -23.92 -12.00 -23.52
CA ALA A 443 -22.73 -12.05 -22.69
C ALA A 443 -21.99 -13.38 -22.78
N ILE A 444 -22.73 -14.49 -22.80
CA ILE A 444 -22.15 -15.82 -23.05
C ILE A 444 -21.51 -15.83 -24.44
N SER A 445 -22.24 -15.44 -25.48
CA SER A 445 -21.74 -15.44 -26.85
C SER A 445 -20.50 -14.56 -27.05
N ASP A 446 -20.39 -13.43 -26.36
CA ASP A 446 -19.25 -12.50 -26.48
C ASP A 446 -18.01 -12.97 -25.71
N LEU A 447 -18.21 -13.51 -24.51
CA LEU A 447 -17.10 -13.94 -23.65
C LEU A 447 -16.60 -15.34 -24.00
N GLU A 448 -17.44 -16.21 -24.55
CA GLU A 448 -17.06 -17.58 -24.92
C GLU A 448 -16.48 -17.70 -26.34
N LYS A 449 -16.20 -16.58 -27.03
CA LYS A 449 -15.65 -16.55 -28.39
C LYS A 449 -14.36 -17.36 -28.53
N GLU A 450 -13.45 -17.22 -27.56
CA GLU A 450 -12.16 -17.93 -27.57
C GLU A 450 -12.26 -19.27 -26.84
N ARG A 451 -13.04 -19.33 -25.75
CA ARG A 451 -13.10 -20.50 -24.86
C ARG A 451 -14.33 -20.45 -23.94
N PRO A 452 -14.95 -21.58 -23.53
CA PRO A 452 -16.07 -21.58 -22.59
C PRO A 452 -15.75 -20.87 -21.26
N LEU A 453 -16.73 -20.16 -20.67
CA LEU A 453 -16.55 -19.41 -19.42
C LEU A 453 -16.15 -20.31 -18.27
N VAL A 454 -16.66 -21.54 -18.23
CA VAL A 454 -16.30 -22.51 -17.19
C VAL A 454 -14.80 -22.83 -17.22
N ASP A 455 -14.20 -22.88 -18.40
CA ASP A 455 -12.77 -23.15 -18.58
C ASP A 455 -11.94 -21.91 -18.29
N GLN A 456 -12.41 -20.72 -18.69
CA GLN A 456 -11.78 -19.45 -18.31
C GLN A 456 -11.71 -19.29 -16.78
N PHE A 457 -12.86 -19.47 -16.10
CA PHE A 457 -12.94 -19.43 -14.64
C PHE A 457 -12.01 -20.45 -13.99
N ALA A 458 -12.02 -21.67 -14.52
CA ALA A 458 -11.23 -22.76 -13.97
C ALA A 458 -9.73 -22.59 -14.15
N THR A 459 -9.25 -21.72 -15.05
CA THR A 459 -7.82 -21.64 -15.42
C THR A 459 -7.12 -20.34 -15.00
N LYS A 460 -7.85 -19.27 -14.73
CA LYS A 460 -7.30 -17.92 -14.49
C LYS A 460 -6.40 -17.76 -13.27
N ASN A 461 -6.60 -18.58 -12.24
CA ASN A 461 -5.69 -18.72 -11.08
C ASN A 461 -5.50 -20.20 -10.77
N LYS A 462 -5.50 -21.04 -11.81
CA LYS A 462 -5.26 -22.45 -11.64
C LYS A 462 -3.77 -22.63 -11.54
N TYR A 463 -3.32 -23.05 -10.38
CA TYR A 463 -2.02 -23.69 -10.28
C TYR A 463 -1.98 -24.81 -11.32
N LYS A 464 -1.09 -24.68 -12.30
CA LYS A 464 -0.84 -25.67 -13.33
C LYS A 464 0.30 -26.55 -12.78
N PRO A 465 0.00 -27.68 -12.08
CA PRO A 465 1.03 -28.52 -11.45
C PRO A 465 2.01 -29.13 -12.47
N PHE A 466 1.62 -29.19 -13.74
CA PHE A 466 2.41 -29.75 -14.83
C PHE A 466 2.93 -28.69 -15.81
N LEU A 467 2.89 -27.39 -15.45
CA LEU A 467 3.52 -26.37 -16.28
C LEU A 467 5.02 -26.63 -16.27
N LYS A 468 5.56 -26.96 -17.44
CA LYS A 468 6.99 -27.24 -17.58
C LYS A 468 7.77 -25.94 -17.44
N PRO A 469 8.96 -25.97 -16.81
CA PRO A 469 9.83 -24.81 -16.79
C PRO A 469 10.20 -24.39 -18.21
N PRO A 470 10.29 -23.08 -18.50
CA PRO A 470 10.66 -22.58 -19.81
C PRO A 470 12.04 -23.09 -20.24
N ILE A 471 12.14 -23.55 -21.49
CA ILE A 471 13.38 -24.01 -22.10
C ILE A 471 13.78 -22.98 -23.16
N ALA A 472 14.91 -22.31 -22.93
CA ALA A 472 15.47 -21.39 -23.90
C ALA A 472 16.04 -22.14 -25.12
N GLU A 473 15.86 -21.56 -26.31
CA GLU A 473 16.57 -21.99 -27.51
C GLU A 473 18.09 -21.76 -27.31
N LYS A 474 18.88 -22.72 -27.80
CA LYS A 474 20.33 -22.60 -27.86
C LYS A 474 20.72 -22.08 -29.25
N ALA A 475 21.29 -20.89 -29.31
CA ALA A 475 21.92 -20.34 -30.50
C ALA A 475 23.40 -20.12 -30.19
N ILE A 476 24.27 -20.95 -30.76
CA ILE A 476 25.70 -20.90 -30.47
C ILE A 476 26.25 -19.57 -30.98
N ALA A 477 26.65 -18.71 -30.04
CA ALA A 477 27.59 -17.62 -30.31
C ALA A 477 28.94 -17.97 -29.68
N PHE A 478 30.01 -17.39 -30.22
CA PHE A 478 31.32 -17.51 -29.62
C PHE A 478 32.11 -16.21 -29.70
N THR A 479 33.01 -16.04 -28.75
CA THR A 479 34.00 -14.95 -28.72
C THR A 479 35.37 -15.55 -28.49
N ILE A 480 36.39 -15.09 -29.23
CA ILE A 480 37.78 -15.53 -29.05
C ILE A 480 38.53 -14.44 -28.28
N VAL A 481 39.12 -14.81 -27.14
CA VAL A 481 39.92 -13.92 -26.29
C VAL A 481 41.15 -14.71 -25.81
N HIS A 482 42.36 -14.14 -25.91
CA HIS A 482 43.60 -14.82 -25.49
C HIS A 482 43.80 -16.24 -26.07
N ASN A 483 43.38 -16.46 -27.33
CA ASN A 483 43.36 -17.77 -28.01
C ASN A 483 42.45 -18.83 -27.36
N ASP A 484 41.55 -18.42 -26.47
CA ASP A 484 40.50 -19.25 -25.87
C ASP A 484 39.15 -18.91 -26.49
N THR A 485 38.32 -19.92 -26.72
CA THR A 485 37.00 -19.76 -27.36
C THR A 485 35.90 -19.88 -26.31
N LEU A 486 35.24 -18.76 -26.02
CA LEU A 486 34.08 -18.70 -25.13
C LEU A 486 32.80 -18.98 -25.91
N TYR A 487 32.12 -20.07 -25.57
CA TYR A 487 30.83 -20.42 -26.18
C TYR A 487 29.67 -19.91 -25.31
N ASP A 488 28.76 -19.16 -25.91
CA ASP A 488 27.58 -18.59 -25.27
C ASP A 488 26.30 -18.93 -26.05
N ASN A 489 25.66 -20.04 -25.67
CA ASN A 489 24.43 -20.53 -26.31
C ASN A 489 23.21 -19.60 -26.14
N TYR A 490 23.31 -18.61 -25.25
CA TYR A 490 22.22 -17.72 -24.89
C TYR A 490 22.57 -16.24 -25.13
N ALA A 491 23.59 -15.95 -25.95
CA ALA A 491 24.01 -14.59 -26.28
C ALA A 491 22.89 -13.76 -26.93
N TRP A 492 21.96 -14.40 -27.63
CA TRP A 492 20.79 -13.78 -28.26
C TRP A 492 19.91 -13.01 -27.25
N MET A 493 19.93 -13.39 -25.98
CA MET A 493 19.14 -12.74 -24.92
C MET A 493 19.58 -11.31 -24.59
N ARG A 494 20.71 -10.83 -25.13
CA ARG A 494 21.21 -9.47 -24.84
C ARG A 494 20.38 -8.38 -25.53
N ASN A 495 19.81 -8.67 -26.69
CA ASN A 495 19.07 -7.68 -27.48
C ASN A 495 17.65 -7.46 -26.93
N ARG A 496 17.47 -6.41 -26.12
CA ARG A 496 16.19 -6.11 -25.46
C ARG A 496 15.04 -5.91 -26.44
N GLU A 497 15.30 -5.31 -27.59
CA GLU A 497 14.28 -4.96 -28.58
C GLU A 497 13.86 -6.17 -29.45
N ASP A 498 14.54 -7.32 -29.32
CA ASP A 498 14.15 -8.54 -30.00
C ASP A 498 12.88 -9.13 -29.38
N GLN A 499 11.86 -9.35 -30.21
CA GLN A 499 10.60 -9.95 -29.81
C GLN A 499 10.79 -11.31 -29.13
N LYS A 500 11.76 -12.13 -29.57
CA LYS A 500 12.05 -13.44 -28.95
C LYS A 500 12.48 -13.29 -27.49
N VAL A 501 13.19 -12.21 -27.16
CA VAL A 501 13.65 -11.94 -25.80
C VAL A 501 12.47 -11.55 -24.92
N GLN A 502 11.60 -10.67 -25.41
CA GLN A 502 10.38 -10.29 -24.69
C GLN A 502 9.48 -11.52 -24.43
N GLU A 503 9.25 -12.34 -25.45
CA GLU A 503 8.49 -13.59 -25.34
C GLU A 503 9.10 -14.56 -24.30
N TYR A 504 10.42 -14.72 -24.29
CA TYR A 504 11.09 -15.57 -23.30
C TYR A 504 10.90 -15.05 -21.87
N LEU A 505 11.09 -13.74 -21.65
CA LEU A 505 10.90 -13.12 -20.34
C LEU A 505 9.43 -13.19 -19.87
N ASP A 506 8.48 -13.09 -20.79
CA ASP A 506 7.05 -13.22 -20.50
C ASP A 506 6.67 -14.66 -20.12
N ILE A 507 7.21 -15.66 -20.83
CA ILE A 507 7.00 -17.08 -20.49
C ILE A 507 7.65 -17.43 -19.15
N GLU A 508 8.82 -16.86 -18.84
CA GLU A 508 9.45 -16.95 -17.50
C GLU A 508 8.57 -16.35 -16.41
N ASN A 509 8.03 -15.17 -16.67
CA ASN A 509 7.08 -14.52 -15.78
C ASN A 509 5.80 -15.36 -15.61
N GLU A 510 5.29 -16.01 -16.65
CA GLU A 510 4.15 -16.94 -16.55
C GLU A 510 4.49 -18.12 -15.63
N TYR A 511 5.67 -18.72 -15.80
CA TYR A 511 6.12 -19.83 -14.96
C TYR A 511 6.26 -19.41 -13.49
N PHE A 512 6.86 -18.25 -13.24
CA PHE A 512 6.93 -17.65 -11.89
C PHE A 512 5.54 -17.40 -11.32
N ASN A 513 4.66 -16.72 -12.06
CA ASN A 513 3.31 -16.39 -11.60
C ASN A 513 2.50 -17.66 -11.28
N ASN A 514 2.66 -18.72 -12.08
CA ASN A 514 2.05 -20.02 -11.82
C ASN A 514 2.52 -20.64 -10.49
N TYR A 515 3.82 -20.59 -10.20
CA TYR A 515 4.36 -21.02 -8.91
C TYR A 515 3.82 -20.18 -7.74
N GLN A 516 3.60 -18.88 -7.96
CA GLN A 516 3.11 -17.96 -6.94
C GLN A 516 1.63 -18.15 -6.58
N VAL A 517 0.83 -18.78 -7.47
CA VAL A 517 -0.62 -19.00 -7.26
C VAL A 517 -0.98 -19.49 -5.85
N PRO A 518 -0.42 -20.62 -5.35
CA PRO A 518 -0.69 -21.10 -3.99
C PRO A 518 -0.17 -20.18 -2.88
N LEU A 519 0.78 -19.29 -3.16
CA LEU A 519 1.48 -18.46 -2.17
C LEU A 519 0.87 -17.07 -1.98
N HIS A 520 -0.07 -16.66 -2.83
CA HIS A 520 -0.60 -15.30 -2.79
C HIS A 520 -1.30 -14.92 -1.48
N GLU A 521 -1.89 -15.88 -0.76
CA GLU A 521 -2.50 -15.61 0.55
C GLU A 521 -1.43 -15.21 1.58
N ILE A 522 -0.34 -15.98 1.68
CA ILE A 522 0.74 -15.69 2.63
C ILE A 522 1.54 -14.45 2.21
N GLU A 523 1.80 -14.27 0.91
CA GLU A 523 2.41 -13.05 0.35
C GLU A 523 1.62 -11.80 0.78
N ARG A 524 0.29 -11.82 0.63
CA ARG A 524 -0.57 -10.71 1.04
C ARG A 524 -0.52 -10.47 2.54
N SER A 525 -0.54 -11.52 3.36
CA SER A 525 -0.41 -11.41 4.81
C SER A 525 0.91 -10.71 5.17
N LEU A 526 2.03 -11.18 4.62
CA LEU A 526 3.36 -10.62 4.83
C LEU A 526 3.44 -9.15 4.42
N PHE A 527 2.85 -8.78 3.28
CA PHE A 527 2.76 -7.37 2.87
C PHE A 527 2.05 -6.51 3.91
N TYR A 528 0.86 -6.92 4.39
CA TYR A 528 0.11 -6.14 5.38
C TYR A 528 0.76 -6.14 6.76
N GLU A 529 1.43 -7.22 7.15
CA GLU A 529 2.24 -7.29 8.36
C GLU A 529 3.37 -6.26 8.31
N MET A 530 4.14 -6.21 7.22
CA MET A 530 5.23 -5.22 7.07
C MET A 530 4.70 -3.79 6.98
N LYS A 531 3.64 -3.57 6.18
CA LYS A 531 2.99 -2.26 6.08
C LYS A 531 2.43 -1.79 7.41
N GLY A 532 1.84 -2.69 8.20
CA GLY A 532 1.24 -2.40 9.51
C GLY A 532 2.25 -1.99 10.58
N ARG A 533 3.55 -2.31 10.39
CA ARG A 533 4.64 -1.87 11.26
C ARG A 533 5.06 -0.41 10.98
N ILE A 534 4.85 0.09 9.77
CA ILE A 534 5.19 1.47 9.38
C ILE A 534 4.16 2.43 9.98
N PRO A 535 4.56 3.54 10.64
CA PRO A 535 3.63 4.56 11.08
C PRO A 535 2.78 5.09 9.93
N GLN A 536 1.46 5.15 10.17
CA GLN A 536 0.48 5.56 9.18
C GLN A 536 0.11 7.05 9.32
N ASP A 537 0.63 7.76 10.32
CA ASP A 537 0.34 9.19 10.52
C ASP A 537 1.12 10.07 9.55
N LYS A 538 0.82 11.38 9.54
CA LYS A 538 1.61 12.38 8.80
C LYS A 538 3.04 12.40 9.33
N GLU A 539 3.94 11.75 8.60
CA GLU A 539 5.36 11.76 8.93
C GLU A 539 6.03 12.98 8.32
N LYS A 540 6.67 13.76 9.17
CA LYS A 540 7.48 14.91 8.76
C LYS A 540 8.95 14.52 8.75
N SER A 541 9.67 14.85 7.69
CA SER A 541 11.13 14.71 7.66
C SER A 541 11.79 15.69 8.63
N ILE A 542 13.06 15.43 8.97
CA ILE A 542 13.87 16.41 9.69
C ILE A 542 14.05 17.63 8.79
N PRO A 543 13.69 18.85 9.24
CA PRO A 543 13.91 20.05 8.45
C PRO A 543 15.40 20.31 8.29
N PHE A 544 15.83 20.63 7.08
CA PHE A 544 17.20 21.05 6.80
C PHE A 544 17.20 22.47 6.25
N LYS A 545 18.24 23.23 6.63
CA LYS A 545 18.35 24.65 6.27
C LYS A 545 19.02 24.82 4.92
N MET A 546 18.44 25.65 4.06
CA MET A 546 19.02 26.09 2.80
C MET A 546 18.61 27.54 2.57
N GLY A 547 19.59 28.44 2.44
CA GLY A 547 19.32 29.88 2.39
C GLY A 547 18.64 30.38 3.66
N GLY A 548 17.63 31.23 3.49
CA GLY A 548 16.79 31.77 4.58
C GLY A 548 15.63 30.85 5.00
N TYR A 549 15.60 29.59 4.58
CA TYR A 549 14.47 28.68 4.77
C TYR A 549 14.87 27.30 5.30
N PHE A 550 13.93 26.64 5.98
CA PHE A 550 13.96 25.21 6.25
C PHE A 550 13.09 24.46 5.25
N TYR A 551 13.63 23.40 4.66
CA TYR A 551 12.95 22.49 3.76
C TYR A 551 12.68 21.16 4.48
N TYR A 552 11.51 20.57 4.24
CA TYR A 552 11.13 19.29 4.81
C TYR A 552 10.02 18.65 3.98
N THR A 553 9.89 17.34 4.06
CA THR A 553 8.80 16.63 3.42
C THR A 553 7.73 16.22 4.43
N ILE A 554 6.50 16.05 3.96
CA ILE A 554 5.40 15.45 4.71
C ILE A 554 4.88 14.26 3.91
N ALA A 555 5.03 13.06 4.45
CA ALA A 555 4.37 11.87 3.92
C ALA A 555 3.00 11.73 4.59
N SER A 556 1.93 11.80 3.80
CA SER A 556 0.58 11.54 4.31
C SER A 556 0.29 10.04 4.30
N LYS A 557 -0.70 9.63 5.10
CA LYS A 557 -1.10 8.22 5.29
C LYS A 557 -1.26 7.44 3.99
N ASN A 558 -1.69 8.11 2.92
CA ASN A 558 -2.18 7.46 1.71
C ASN A 558 -1.58 8.01 0.42
N THR A 559 -0.39 8.57 0.54
CA THR A 559 0.38 9.03 -0.61
C THR A 559 1.60 8.14 -0.76
N ASN A 560 1.78 7.54 -1.93
CA ASN A 560 3.00 6.77 -2.25
C ASN A 560 4.26 7.66 -2.27
N TYR A 561 4.09 8.97 -2.38
CA TYR A 561 5.19 9.94 -2.40
C TYR A 561 4.93 11.05 -1.38
N PRO A 562 5.96 11.66 -0.79
CA PRO A 562 5.76 12.73 0.17
C PRO A 562 5.60 14.08 -0.54
N GLU A 563 4.97 15.05 0.11
CA GLU A 563 4.94 16.44 -0.37
C GLU A 563 6.16 17.21 0.14
N LEU A 564 6.69 18.17 -0.64
CA LEU A 564 7.82 19.01 -0.23
C LEU A 564 7.36 20.40 0.20
N TYR A 565 7.75 20.80 1.41
CA TYR A 565 7.42 22.08 2.02
C TYR A 565 8.69 22.89 2.33
N ARG A 566 8.52 24.21 2.42
CA ARG A 566 9.51 25.12 3.04
C ARG A 566 8.88 26.07 4.04
N LYS A 567 9.65 26.53 5.04
CA LYS A 567 9.26 27.62 5.97
C LYS A 567 10.43 28.56 6.20
N LYS A 568 10.18 29.83 6.53
CA LYS A 568 11.25 30.80 6.83
C LYS A 568 12.05 30.36 8.06
N ASP A 569 13.31 30.73 8.14
CA ASP A 569 14.14 30.55 9.34
C ASP A 569 13.80 31.62 10.40
N THR A 570 12.56 31.60 10.86
CA THR A 570 12.02 32.47 11.91
C THR A 570 11.06 31.65 12.77
N ILE A 571 11.08 31.92 14.08
CA ILE A 571 10.22 31.25 15.05
C ILE A 571 8.75 31.51 14.70
N GLY A 572 7.89 30.49 14.80
CA GLY A 572 6.47 30.60 14.50
C GLY A 572 6.09 30.63 13.00
N SER A 573 7.06 30.53 12.08
CA SER A 573 6.75 30.52 10.65
C SER A 573 6.02 29.25 10.18
N ASN A 574 4.98 29.44 9.38
CA ASN A 574 4.20 28.37 8.79
C ASN A 574 4.87 27.78 7.53
N GLY A 575 4.64 26.49 7.28
CA GLY A 575 5.09 25.82 6.07
C GLY A 575 4.28 26.19 4.84
N LYS A 576 4.94 26.34 3.69
CA LYS A 576 4.34 26.48 2.36
C LYS A 576 4.71 25.26 1.51
N LEU A 577 3.72 24.62 0.90
CA LEU A 577 3.93 23.56 -0.10
C LEU A 577 4.65 24.16 -1.32
N ILE A 578 5.76 23.54 -1.73
CA ILE A 578 6.54 23.98 -2.90
C ILE A 578 6.57 22.95 -4.02
N LEU A 579 6.45 21.65 -3.69
CA LEU A 579 6.35 20.59 -4.69
C LEU A 579 5.36 19.52 -4.23
N ASP A 580 4.32 19.32 -5.04
CA ASP A 580 3.32 18.27 -4.86
C ASP A 580 3.78 17.03 -5.63
N ILE A 581 4.67 16.25 -5.01
CA ILE A 581 5.26 15.05 -5.62
C ILE A 581 4.18 14.01 -5.94
N PRO A 582 3.16 13.74 -5.09
CA PRO A 582 2.04 12.88 -5.47
C PRO A 582 1.37 13.30 -6.77
N LYS A 583 1.13 14.60 -6.97
CA LYS A 583 0.52 15.10 -8.21
C LYS A 583 1.43 14.93 -9.43
N LEU A 584 2.75 15.08 -9.25
CA LEU A 584 3.72 14.86 -10.32
C LEU A 584 3.81 13.37 -10.71
N ALA A 585 3.84 12.49 -9.72
CA ALA A 585 3.95 11.05 -9.89
C ALA A 585 2.74 10.39 -10.56
N LYS A 586 1.56 11.01 -10.52
CA LYS A 586 0.28 10.36 -10.88
C LYS A 586 0.17 9.83 -12.31
N ASN A 587 1.09 10.16 -13.21
CA ASN A 587 1.11 9.65 -14.60
C ASN A 587 2.32 8.79 -14.96
N SER A 588 3.14 8.45 -13.98
CA SER A 588 4.36 7.72 -14.26
C SER A 588 4.28 6.34 -13.62
N GLU A 589 4.56 5.31 -14.40
CA GLU A 589 4.66 3.93 -13.92
C GLU A 589 5.81 3.78 -12.90
N TYR A 590 6.82 4.62 -13.05
CA TYR A 590 7.88 4.84 -12.09
C TYR A 590 7.99 6.34 -11.80
N TYR A 591 8.20 6.74 -10.56
CA TYR A 591 8.49 8.14 -10.27
C TYR A 591 9.47 8.29 -9.11
N ALA A 592 10.50 9.10 -9.31
CA ALA A 592 11.43 9.47 -8.27
C ALA A 592 11.81 10.96 -8.39
N ILE A 593 11.99 11.59 -7.23
CA ILE A 593 12.75 12.84 -7.13
C ILE A 593 14.05 12.49 -6.41
N ALA A 594 15.15 12.49 -7.15
CA ALA A 594 16.46 12.12 -6.62
C ALA A 594 17.09 13.26 -5.79
N SER A 595 16.87 14.51 -6.19
CA SER A 595 17.42 15.66 -5.47
C SER A 595 16.61 16.94 -5.72
N PHE A 596 16.81 17.95 -4.88
CA PHE A 596 16.34 19.31 -5.14
C PHE A 596 17.27 20.33 -4.48
N LYS A 597 17.40 21.51 -5.08
CA LYS A 597 18.23 22.62 -4.61
C LYS A 597 17.53 23.94 -4.88
N ALA A 598 17.53 24.85 -3.91
CA ALA A 598 17.05 26.22 -4.12
C ALA A 598 18.20 27.12 -4.55
N SER A 599 17.88 28.12 -5.37
CA SER A 599 18.79 29.18 -5.74
C SER A 599 19.24 29.97 -4.49
N PRO A 600 20.43 30.59 -4.51
CA PRO A 600 20.96 31.33 -3.36
C PRO A 600 20.07 32.49 -2.88
N ASP A 601 19.25 33.05 -3.77
CA ASP A 601 18.26 34.10 -3.47
C ASP A 601 16.89 33.55 -3.05
N ASP A 602 16.77 32.22 -2.89
CA ASP A 602 15.56 31.49 -2.48
C ASP A 602 14.34 31.65 -3.43
N LYS A 603 14.56 32.11 -4.67
CA LYS A 603 13.49 32.35 -5.65
C LYS A 603 13.20 31.16 -6.56
N ILE A 604 14.17 30.31 -6.86
CA ILE A 604 14.05 29.22 -7.85
C ILE A 604 14.36 27.88 -7.18
N LEU A 605 13.56 26.86 -7.46
CA LEU A 605 13.81 25.47 -7.09
C LEU A 605 14.22 24.71 -8.35
N ALA A 606 15.40 24.09 -8.33
CA ALA A 606 15.77 23.01 -9.23
C ALA A 606 15.45 21.68 -8.57
N TYR A 607 14.84 20.73 -9.28
CA TYR A 607 14.61 19.38 -8.78
C TYR A 607 14.88 18.34 -9.87
N LEU A 608 15.44 17.20 -9.46
CA LEU A 608 15.91 16.13 -10.32
C LEU A 608 14.88 15.00 -10.35
N GLU A 609 14.26 14.77 -11.50
CA GLU A 609 13.15 13.85 -11.71
C GLU A 609 13.57 12.64 -12.57
N ASP A 610 13.09 11.44 -12.21
CA ASP A 610 13.10 10.23 -13.05
C ASP A 610 11.68 9.65 -13.12
N LYS A 611 11.22 9.40 -14.35
CA LYS A 611 9.88 8.85 -14.65
C LYS A 611 9.91 7.41 -15.19
N THR A 612 11.10 6.86 -15.43
CA THR A 612 11.31 5.58 -16.13
C THR A 612 12.08 4.56 -15.30
N GLY A 613 12.76 4.99 -14.24
CA GLY A 613 13.56 4.12 -13.37
C GLY A 613 14.88 3.70 -13.99
N THR A 614 15.26 4.29 -15.12
CA THR A 614 16.51 4.01 -15.84
C THR A 614 17.70 4.77 -15.25
N GLY A 615 17.47 5.69 -14.31
CA GLY A 615 18.53 6.57 -13.80
C GLY A 615 18.95 7.67 -14.79
N ARG A 616 18.14 7.91 -15.82
CA ARG A 616 18.24 9.06 -16.73
C ARG A 616 17.31 10.16 -16.25
N PHE A 617 17.90 11.22 -15.71
CA PHE A 617 17.18 12.25 -14.98
C PHE A 617 17.01 13.55 -15.77
N TYR A 618 16.02 14.34 -15.35
CA TYR A 618 15.76 15.69 -15.83
C TYR A 618 15.83 16.69 -14.66
N TYR A 619 16.61 17.76 -14.79
CA TYR A 619 16.42 18.92 -13.91
C TYR A 619 15.32 19.80 -14.46
N LEU A 620 14.34 20.07 -13.62
CA LEU A 620 13.23 20.99 -13.86
C LEU A 620 13.30 22.16 -12.89
N PHE A 621 12.85 23.32 -13.33
CA PHE A 621 12.94 24.56 -12.56
C PHE A 621 11.58 25.16 -12.24
N LYS A 622 11.44 25.67 -11.03
CA LYS A 622 10.21 26.28 -10.54
C LYS A 622 10.48 27.57 -9.81
N ASN A 623 9.83 28.65 -10.23
CA ASN A 623 9.83 29.91 -9.49
C ASN A 623 8.93 29.77 -8.25
N LEU A 624 9.51 29.93 -7.06
CA LEU A 624 8.87 29.74 -5.76
C LEU A 624 8.05 30.95 -5.29
N GLN A 625 8.23 32.11 -5.93
CA GLN A 625 7.42 33.31 -5.70
C GLN A 625 6.11 33.22 -6.49
N THR A 626 6.19 33.01 -7.80
CA THR A 626 5.03 32.94 -8.70
C THR A 626 4.36 31.56 -8.72
N ASN A 627 5.04 30.54 -8.20
CA ASN A 627 4.63 29.12 -8.24
C ASN A 627 4.52 28.56 -9.67
N LYS A 628 5.17 29.19 -10.67
CA LYS A 628 5.21 28.77 -12.07
C LYS A 628 6.49 27.98 -12.38
N TYR A 629 6.39 26.99 -13.26
CA TYR A 629 7.55 26.29 -13.82
C TYR A 629 8.22 27.18 -14.87
N LEU A 630 9.55 27.10 -14.97
CA LEU A 630 10.31 27.71 -16.07
C LEU A 630 10.29 26.76 -17.27
N GLN A 631 10.61 27.27 -18.46
CA GLN A 631 10.69 26.46 -19.68
C GLN A 631 11.98 25.62 -19.74
N ASP A 632 13.00 26.04 -19.00
CA ASP A 632 14.29 25.35 -18.90
C ASP A 632 14.13 23.90 -18.43
N THR A 633 14.84 23.01 -19.09
CA THR A 633 14.97 21.60 -18.72
C THR A 633 16.38 21.15 -19.09
N LEU A 634 17.08 20.49 -18.15
CA LEU A 634 18.39 19.89 -18.42
C LEU A 634 18.25 18.37 -18.49
N PHE A 635 18.41 17.83 -19.70
CA PHE A 635 18.35 16.39 -19.95
C PHE A 635 19.66 15.70 -19.58
N ASN A 636 19.55 14.45 -19.09
CA ASN A 636 20.66 13.59 -18.66
C ASN A 636 21.61 14.25 -17.65
N ALA A 637 21.13 15.25 -16.93
CA ALA A 637 21.90 15.94 -15.93
C ALA A 637 21.94 15.12 -14.63
N ASN A 638 23.09 15.10 -13.95
CA ASN A 638 23.28 14.31 -12.73
C ASN A 638 23.39 15.18 -11.48
N ASN A 639 24.34 16.12 -11.45
CA ASN A 639 24.50 17.08 -10.35
C ASN A 639 24.39 18.52 -10.87
N LEU A 640 23.95 19.43 -10.00
CA LEU A 640 23.71 20.84 -10.30
C LEU A 640 24.23 21.72 -9.15
N ILE A 641 24.97 22.78 -9.46
CA ILE A 641 25.49 23.77 -8.52
C ILE A 641 25.02 25.16 -8.96
N TRP A 642 24.41 25.90 -8.04
CA TRP A 642 24.10 27.31 -8.25
C TRP A 642 25.35 28.15 -8.04
N THR A 643 25.69 28.99 -9.03
CA THR A 643 26.95 29.75 -8.99
C THR A 643 26.94 30.95 -8.04
N GLY A 644 25.77 31.41 -7.62
CA GLY A 644 25.60 32.68 -6.88
C GLY A 644 25.34 33.88 -7.77
N LYS A 645 25.75 33.84 -9.05
CA LYS A 645 25.29 34.81 -10.06
C LYS A 645 23.84 34.52 -10.43
N GLU A 646 23.06 35.57 -10.66
CA GLU A 646 21.65 35.42 -11.02
C GLU A 646 21.51 34.59 -12.30
N ASN A 647 20.66 33.57 -12.26
CA ASN A 647 20.33 32.70 -13.40
C ASN A 647 21.46 31.81 -13.96
N VAL A 648 22.63 31.70 -13.32
CA VAL A 648 23.76 30.89 -13.82
C VAL A 648 23.98 29.61 -13.01
N ILE A 649 24.08 28.49 -13.70
CA ILE A 649 24.13 27.13 -13.16
C ILE A 649 25.31 26.36 -13.75
N ILE A 650 25.99 25.56 -12.93
CA ILE A 650 26.96 24.56 -13.38
C ILE A 650 26.39 23.17 -13.15
N TYR A 651 26.44 22.28 -14.13
CA TYR A 651 25.87 20.95 -14.00
C TYR A 651 26.67 19.92 -14.80
N SER A 652 26.58 18.65 -14.40
CA SER A 652 27.21 17.54 -15.13
C SER A 652 26.18 16.70 -15.89
N ILE A 653 26.58 16.12 -17.02
CA ILE A 653 25.74 15.25 -17.84
C ILE A 653 26.34 13.85 -18.04
N LYS A 654 25.46 12.90 -18.33
CA LYS A 654 25.78 11.52 -18.66
C LYS A 654 25.84 11.27 -20.17
N ASP A 655 26.72 10.37 -20.61
CA ASP A 655 26.77 9.88 -21.99
C ASP A 655 25.72 8.77 -22.24
N SER A 656 25.76 8.14 -23.42
CA SER A 656 24.84 7.05 -23.78
C SER A 656 24.98 5.80 -22.90
N LEU A 657 26.13 5.64 -22.22
CA LEU A 657 26.45 4.56 -21.30
C LEU A 657 26.18 4.97 -19.84
N ASN A 658 25.44 6.05 -19.60
CA ASN A 658 25.21 6.65 -18.28
C ASN A 658 26.46 7.07 -17.48
N ARG A 659 27.65 7.08 -18.10
CA ARG A 659 28.88 7.57 -17.46
C ARG A 659 28.83 9.10 -17.45
N ILE A 660 29.16 9.71 -16.32
CA ILE A 660 29.18 11.16 -16.22
C ILE A 660 30.50 11.62 -16.86
N TYR A 661 30.45 12.45 -17.89
CA TYR A 661 31.65 12.75 -18.70
C TYR A 661 31.87 14.24 -18.99
N GLN A 662 30.88 15.10 -18.78
CA GLN A 662 30.96 16.50 -19.17
C GLN A 662 30.31 17.43 -18.14
N VAL A 663 30.96 18.58 -17.88
CA VAL A 663 30.43 19.69 -17.07
C VAL A 663 30.11 20.87 -17.97
N ASN A 664 28.93 21.44 -17.76
CA ASN A 664 28.38 22.53 -18.55
C ASN A 664 27.97 23.71 -17.67
N LEU A 665 27.95 24.90 -18.28
CA LEU A 665 27.38 26.11 -17.73
C LEU A 665 26.09 26.44 -18.47
N HIS A 666 25.00 26.54 -17.71
CA HIS A 666 23.68 26.90 -18.19
C HIS A 666 23.26 28.28 -17.68
N VAL A 667 22.64 29.07 -18.55
CA VAL A 667 21.97 30.33 -18.21
C VAL A 667 20.47 30.12 -18.33
N LEU A 668 19.69 30.39 -17.28
CA LEU A 668 18.24 30.19 -17.33
C LEU A 668 17.59 31.07 -18.42
N ASN A 669 16.50 30.53 -18.99
CA ASN A 669 15.80 30.98 -20.18
C ASN A 669 16.61 30.86 -21.48
N SER A 670 17.55 29.90 -21.54
CA SER A 670 18.28 29.53 -22.76
C SER A 670 18.07 28.04 -23.08
N HIS A 671 18.42 27.62 -24.30
CA HIS A 671 18.29 26.21 -24.68
C HIS A 671 19.53 25.44 -24.20
N GLN A 672 19.36 24.22 -23.69
CA GLN A 672 20.47 23.38 -23.21
C GLN A 672 21.59 23.21 -24.26
N SER A 673 21.24 23.13 -25.54
CA SER A 673 22.21 23.00 -26.64
C SER A 673 23.10 24.24 -26.85
N SER A 674 22.80 25.37 -26.20
CA SER A 674 23.61 26.59 -26.23
C SER A 674 24.54 26.72 -25.01
N ASP A 675 24.50 25.75 -24.09
CA ASP A 675 25.30 25.76 -22.87
C ASP A 675 26.80 25.67 -23.18
N LYS A 676 27.61 26.42 -22.43
CA LYS A 676 29.07 26.40 -22.56
C LYS A 676 29.64 25.16 -21.86
N VAL A 677 30.40 24.35 -22.58
CA VAL A 677 31.16 23.24 -21.98
C VAL A 677 32.31 23.81 -21.15
N LEU A 678 32.37 23.44 -19.87
CA LEU A 678 33.43 23.84 -18.94
C LEU A 678 34.52 22.76 -18.80
N PHE A 679 34.15 21.49 -18.91
CA PHE A 679 35.05 20.35 -18.80
C PHE A 679 34.51 19.15 -19.59
N TYR A 680 35.40 18.36 -20.18
CA TYR A 680 35.08 17.16 -20.95
C TYR A 680 36.11 16.06 -20.66
N GLU A 681 35.65 14.90 -20.21
CA GLU A 681 36.47 13.71 -19.99
C GLU A 681 36.51 12.83 -21.24
N LYS A 682 37.71 12.67 -21.79
CA LYS A 682 37.96 11.89 -23.02
C LYS A 682 38.20 10.42 -22.75
N ASP A 683 38.71 10.07 -21.58
CA ASP A 683 38.97 8.69 -21.16
C ASP A 683 37.65 8.04 -20.70
N ASN A 684 37.22 7.01 -21.40
CA ASN A 684 35.98 6.29 -21.11
C ASN A 684 36.09 5.34 -19.89
N THR A 685 37.29 5.18 -19.33
CA THR A 685 37.52 4.47 -18.06
C THR A 685 37.36 5.38 -16.84
N ARG A 686 37.19 6.69 -17.05
CA ARG A 686 37.02 7.69 -16.00
C ARG A 686 35.62 8.27 -16.00
N SER A 687 35.09 8.56 -14.83
CA SER A 687 33.85 9.32 -14.66
C SER A 687 34.16 10.64 -13.95
N ILE A 688 33.34 11.65 -14.19
CA ILE A 688 33.47 12.94 -13.53
C ILE A 688 32.46 13.10 -12.38
N TYR A 689 32.90 13.81 -11.34
CA TYR A 689 32.04 14.23 -10.25
C TYR A 689 32.32 15.69 -9.93
N ILE A 690 31.29 16.44 -9.56
CA ILE A 690 31.45 17.83 -9.09
C ILE A 690 30.88 17.96 -7.68
N SER A 691 31.58 18.68 -6.82
CA SER A 691 31.13 19.04 -5.48
C SER A 691 31.37 20.53 -5.22
N GLN A 692 30.67 21.10 -4.25
CA GLN A 692 30.84 22.50 -3.84
C GLN A 692 31.35 22.52 -2.41
N SER A 693 32.35 23.36 -2.13
CA SER A 693 32.86 23.51 -0.77
C SER A 693 31.80 24.04 0.20
N GLN A 694 31.95 23.77 1.49
CA GLN A 694 31.07 24.29 2.54
C GLN A 694 31.01 25.82 2.55
N SER A 695 32.11 26.51 2.24
CA SER A 695 32.11 27.97 2.11
C SER A 695 31.39 28.48 0.86
N ARG A 696 31.20 27.62 -0.15
CA ARG A 696 30.69 27.91 -1.51
C ARG A 696 31.63 28.72 -2.39
N ASP A 697 32.86 28.96 -1.94
CA ASP A 697 33.86 29.72 -2.68
C ASP A 697 34.55 28.88 -3.78
N PHE A 698 34.44 27.55 -3.71
CA PHE A 698 35.11 26.64 -4.63
C PHE A 698 34.15 25.55 -5.13
N ILE A 699 34.32 25.17 -6.40
CA ILE A 699 33.79 23.92 -6.95
C ILE A 699 34.98 23.00 -7.19
N PHE A 700 34.85 21.78 -6.69
CA PHE A 700 35.79 20.70 -6.94
C PHE A 700 35.24 19.82 -8.05
N LEU A 701 36.07 19.52 -9.05
CA LEU A 701 35.76 18.58 -10.11
C LEU A 701 36.77 17.45 -10.02
N TYR A 702 36.26 16.23 -9.91
CA TYR A 702 37.03 15.00 -9.90
C TYR A 702 36.84 14.35 -11.26
N SER A 703 37.93 14.02 -11.94
CA SER A 703 37.92 13.00 -12.98
C SER A 703 38.61 11.78 -12.39
N GLU A 704 37.91 10.67 -12.25
CA GLU A 704 38.42 9.53 -11.49
C GLU A 704 37.93 8.17 -12.02
N ASN A 705 38.73 7.16 -11.73
CA ASN A 705 38.36 5.74 -11.74
C ASN A 705 38.72 5.16 -10.36
N SER A 706 38.60 3.85 -10.13
CA SER A 706 38.78 3.32 -8.77
C SER A 706 40.25 3.32 -8.29
N ASN A 707 41.20 3.68 -9.16
CA ASN A 707 42.63 3.66 -8.88
C ASN A 707 43.32 5.03 -8.99
N THR A 708 42.76 6.00 -9.73
CA THR A 708 43.40 7.27 -10.03
C THR A 708 42.40 8.42 -10.01
N GLN A 709 42.88 9.62 -9.67
CA GLN A 709 42.03 10.80 -9.52
C GLN A 709 42.78 12.04 -10.03
N GLU A 710 42.10 12.85 -10.84
CA GLU A 710 42.51 14.20 -11.16
C GLU A 710 41.54 15.15 -10.47
N LEU A 711 42.09 16.05 -9.66
CA LEU A 711 41.31 17.06 -8.96
C LEU A 711 41.52 18.41 -9.63
N PHE A 712 40.44 18.99 -10.10
CA PHE A 712 40.37 20.35 -10.61
C PHE A 712 39.59 21.24 -9.66
N ILE A 713 39.98 22.51 -9.58
CA ILE A 713 39.34 23.51 -8.72
C ILE A 713 38.90 24.71 -9.56
N CYS A 714 37.67 25.15 -9.34
CA CYS A 714 37.14 26.41 -9.83
C CYS A 714 36.90 27.36 -8.64
N ASP A 715 37.65 28.47 -8.58
CA ASP A 715 37.43 29.57 -7.65
C ASP A 715 36.23 30.43 -8.09
N MET A 716 35.13 30.36 -7.35
CA MET A 716 33.87 31.01 -7.69
C MET A 716 33.88 32.53 -7.52
N LYS A 717 34.82 33.08 -6.73
CA LYS A 717 34.91 34.51 -6.44
C LYS A 717 35.77 35.23 -7.48
N ASN A 718 36.91 34.64 -7.85
CA ASN A 718 37.93 35.31 -8.65
C ASN A 718 37.93 34.88 -10.13
N ASN A 719 37.07 33.92 -10.52
CA ASN A 719 37.01 33.40 -11.88
C ASN A 719 35.66 33.71 -12.55
N SER A 720 35.62 34.75 -13.38
CA SER A 720 34.41 35.13 -14.11
C SER A 720 33.97 34.08 -15.14
N ASP A 721 34.90 33.30 -15.68
CA ASP A 721 34.71 32.31 -16.74
C ASP A 721 34.45 30.87 -16.25
N TYR A 722 34.47 30.65 -14.93
CA TYR A 722 34.30 29.35 -14.27
C TYR A 722 35.25 28.25 -14.77
N LYS A 723 36.48 28.64 -15.12
CA LYS A 723 37.52 27.71 -15.55
C LYS A 723 37.94 26.77 -14.42
N PHE A 724 37.98 25.47 -14.70
CA PHE A 724 38.56 24.45 -13.84
C PHE A 724 40.07 24.39 -14.06
N ASN A 725 40.85 24.62 -13.01
CA ASN A 725 42.31 24.49 -13.06
C ASN A 725 42.74 23.21 -12.34
N LEU A 726 43.65 22.46 -12.95
CA LEU A 726 44.23 21.27 -12.34
C LEU A 726 44.93 21.65 -11.03
N PHE A 727 44.54 21.00 -9.94
CA PHE A 727 45.12 21.20 -8.62
C PHE A 727 46.01 20.02 -8.23
N ASN A 728 45.60 18.80 -8.60
CA ASN A 728 46.42 17.62 -8.41
C ASN A 728 46.15 16.60 -9.52
N GLU A 729 47.22 16.18 -10.18
CA GLU A 729 47.25 15.02 -11.07
C GLU A 729 47.70 13.82 -10.25
N ASN A 730 46.76 12.98 -9.81
CA ASN A 730 47.12 11.79 -9.07
C ASN A 730 47.02 10.53 -9.93
N THR A 731 48.18 10.01 -10.30
CA THR A 731 48.35 8.74 -11.03
C THR A 731 48.54 7.53 -10.12
N ASN A 732 48.50 7.70 -8.79
CA ASN A 732 48.69 6.63 -7.81
C ASN A 732 47.36 6.26 -7.11
N GLU A 733 47.30 5.08 -6.50
CA GLU A 733 46.13 4.54 -5.74
C GLU A 733 45.85 5.28 -4.42
N TYR A 734 45.53 6.57 -4.51
CA TYR A 734 45.01 7.34 -3.39
C TYR A 734 43.99 8.38 -3.86
N GLU A 735 43.19 8.89 -2.93
CA GLU A 735 42.15 9.88 -3.19
C GLU A 735 42.42 11.14 -2.37
N ILE A 736 42.00 12.29 -2.88
CA ILE A 736 42.04 13.57 -2.18
C ILE A 736 40.67 14.23 -2.28
N ILE A 737 40.05 14.40 -1.13
CA ILE A 737 38.76 15.08 -0.98
C ILE A 737 39.01 16.39 -0.23
N PRO A 738 39.09 17.53 -0.95
CA PRO A 738 39.24 18.83 -0.33
C PRO A 738 37.94 19.34 0.29
N GLU A 739 38.08 20.12 1.35
CA GLU A 739 37.03 20.93 1.95
C GLU A 739 37.58 22.32 2.29
N HIS A 740 36.74 23.34 2.21
CA HIS A 740 37.11 24.72 2.51
C HIS A 740 36.15 25.35 3.53
N TYR A 741 36.72 25.80 4.63
CA TYR A 741 36.01 26.56 5.65
C TYR A 741 36.08 28.07 5.35
N LYS A 742 34.99 28.79 5.64
CA LYS A 742 34.76 30.22 5.34
C LYS A 742 36.02 31.12 5.40
N ASN A 743 36.37 31.74 4.27
CA ASN A 743 37.48 32.70 4.11
C ASN A 743 38.84 32.22 4.63
N ASP A 744 39.03 30.91 4.80
CA ASP A 744 40.33 30.36 5.19
C ASP A 744 41.31 30.47 4.01
N THR A 745 42.61 30.40 4.29
CA THR A 745 43.65 30.38 3.25
C THR A 745 44.14 28.97 2.96
N VAL A 746 43.48 27.96 3.55
CA VAL A 746 43.83 26.55 3.41
C VAL A 746 42.63 25.68 3.04
N PHE A 747 42.89 24.63 2.28
CA PHE A 747 42.00 23.47 2.17
C PHE A 747 42.30 22.47 3.29
N TYR A 748 41.24 21.89 3.83
CA TYR A 748 41.28 20.66 4.62
C TYR A 748 41.20 19.48 3.65
N ILE A 749 42.23 18.64 3.63
CA ILE A 749 42.37 17.56 2.66
C ILE A 749 42.17 16.23 3.36
N PHE A 750 41.08 15.54 3.02
CA PHE A 750 40.84 14.17 3.47
C PHE A 750 41.40 13.21 2.42
N THR A 751 42.36 12.38 2.82
CA THR A 751 43.13 11.56 1.86
C THR A 751 43.66 10.28 2.48
N ASN A 752 43.80 9.22 1.69
CA ASN A 752 44.51 8.00 2.08
C ASN A 752 45.99 7.97 1.60
N LYS A 753 46.52 9.08 1.08
CA LYS A 753 47.94 9.22 0.70
C LYS A 753 48.85 8.96 1.90
N ASP A 754 49.71 7.95 1.81
CA ASP A 754 50.61 7.50 2.89
C ASP A 754 49.88 7.14 4.20
N ALA A 755 48.56 6.88 4.14
CA ALA A 755 47.70 6.56 5.28
C ALA A 755 46.48 5.75 4.82
N LEU A 756 46.63 4.43 4.74
CA LEU A 756 45.60 3.50 4.21
C LEU A 756 44.21 3.70 4.85
N ASN A 757 44.17 4.02 6.14
CA ASN A 757 42.94 4.24 6.92
C ASN A 757 42.50 5.72 6.97
N TRP A 758 42.90 6.51 5.97
CA TRP A 758 42.58 7.91 5.78
C TRP A 758 43.15 8.86 6.84
N LYS A 759 43.65 10.00 6.41
CA LYS A 759 44.14 11.10 7.25
C LYS A 759 43.46 12.40 6.86
N LEU A 760 43.56 13.39 7.74
CA LEU A 760 43.13 14.76 7.45
C LEU A 760 44.35 15.68 7.51
N CYS A 761 44.58 16.44 6.44
CA CYS A 761 45.69 17.38 6.32
C CYS A 761 45.18 18.79 6.00
N LYS A 762 46.09 19.76 5.98
CA LYS A 762 45.88 21.11 5.45
C LYS A 762 46.87 21.41 4.35
N THR A 763 46.43 22.15 3.34
CA THR A 763 47.32 22.77 2.34
C THR A 763 46.81 24.13 1.90
N SER A 764 47.67 24.98 1.32
CA SER A 764 47.29 26.30 0.81
C SER A 764 46.27 26.21 -0.32
N VAL A 765 45.29 27.11 -0.34
CA VAL A 765 44.36 27.25 -1.48
C VAL A 765 45.06 27.70 -2.77
N SER A 766 46.26 28.29 -2.65
CA SER A 766 47.07 28.76 -3.78
C SER A 766 47.87 27.66 -4.49
N GLY A 767 47.69 26.38 -4.15
CA GLY A 767 48.20 25.26 -4.95
C GLY A 767 49.55 24.66 -4.53
N SER A 768 49.96 24.80 -3.27
CA SER A 768 51.07 23.97 -2.75
C SER A 768 50.57 22.55 -2.47
N LEU A 769 51.32 21.52 -2.84
CA LEU A 769 51.05 20.12 -2.45
C LEU A 769 51.67 19.74 -1.10
N ALA A 770 52.22 20.71 -0.35
CA ALA A 770 52.76 20.47 0.98
C ALA A 770 51.64 20.27 2.02
N TYR A 771 51.34 18.99 2.32
CA TYR A 771 50.33 18.62 3.31
C TYR A 771 50.89 18.71 4.73
N ASN A 772 50.20 19.46 5.59
CA ASN A 772 50.42 19.47 7.03
C ASN A 772 49.35 18.63 7.73
N ASP A 773 49.73 17.57 8.44
CA ASP A 773 48.78 16.68 9.10
C ASP A 773 47.97 17.40 10.19
N VAL A 774 46.65 17.26 10.15
CA VAL A 774 45.71 17.64 11.22
C VAL A 774 45.34 16.41 12.04
N ILE A 775 45.04 15.31 11.37
CA ILE A 775 44.89 13.97 11.92
C ILE A 775 45.79 13.07 11.08
N ALA A 776 47.00 12.76 11.59
CA ALA A 776 48.02 12.07 10.80
C ALA A 776 47.67 10.62 10.44
N ASN A 777 46.97 9.91 11.35
CA ASN A 777 46.50 8.52 11.22
C ASN A 777 47.51 7.51 10.63
N LYS A 778 48.82 7.73 10.81
CA LYS A 778 49.88 6.86 10.27
C LYS A 778 49.97 5.56 11.07
N GLY A 779 49.79 4.41 10.41
CA GLY A 779 49.99 3.08 10.99
C GLY A 779 49.01 2.68 12.10
N GLN A 780 47.87 3.38 12.24
CA GLN A 780 46.88 3.12 13.29
C GLN A 780 45.77 2.18 12.82
N SER A 781 45.19 1.44 13.77
CA SER A 781 43.98 0.60 13.60
C SER A 781 42.68 1.41 13.49
N ILE A 782 42.78 2.75 13.44
CA ILE A 782 41.64 3.66 13.41
C ILE A 782 41.36 4.02 11.96
N LEU A 783 40.16 3.70 11.47
CA LEU A 783 39.63 4.18 10.19
C LEU A 783 38.93 5.53 10.41
N LEU A 784 39.40 6.58 9.75
CA LEU A 784 38.73 7.86 9.71
C LEU A 784 37.65 7.81 8.61
N LYS A 785 36.38 7.98 8.97
CA LYS A 785 35.24 7.80 8.02
C LYS A 785 34.64 9.08 7.50
N ASP A 786 34.64 10.13 8.31
CA ASP A 786 33.98 11.39 8.00
C ASP A 786 34.54 12.50 8.90
N PHE A 787 34.39 13.75 8.48
CA PHE A 787 34.77 14.91 9.26
C PHE A 787 33.89 16.13 8.97
N LEU A 788 33.85 17.06 9.91
CA LEU A 788 33.18 18.34 9.76
C LEU A 788 34.02 19.45 10.39
N VAL A 789 34.26 20.50 9.62
CA VAL A 789 35.00 21.69 10.07
C VAL A 789 34.03 22.79 10.46
N LEU A 790 34.08 23.22 11.71
CA LEU A 790 33.27 24.31 12.25
C LEU A 790 34.18 25.39 12.84
N LYS A 791 33.59 26.56 13.15
CA LYS A 791 34.30 27.76 13.62
C LYS A 791 35.38 27.46 14.67
N ASN A 792 35.00 26.74 15.73
CA ASN A 792 35.88 26.44 16.85
C ASN A 792 36.13 24.93 17.03
N HIS A 793 35.58 24.08 16.17
CA HIS A 793 35.60 22.63 16.38
C HIS A 793 35.90 21.87 15.08
N LEU A 794 36.70 20.82 15.19
CA LEU A 794 36.78 19.74 14.22
C LEU A 794 36.04 18.54 14.80
N VAL A 795 35.11 18.00 14.03
CA VAL A 795 34.40 16.77 14.41
C VAL A 795 34.81 15.67 13.44
N SER A 796 35.11 14.47 13.93
CA SER A 796 35.43 13.31 13.11
C SER A 796 34.64 12.08 13.54
N ILE A 797 34.37 11.20 12.58
CA ILE A 797 33.94 9.82 12.83
C ILE A 797 35.16 8.92 12.70
N GLU A 798 35.51 8.27 13.81
CA GLU A 798 36.60 7.28 13.88
C GLU A 798 36.00 5.89 14.09
N GLN A 799 36.57 4.87 13.46
CA GLN A 799 36.15 3.48 13.60
C GLN A 799 37.34 2.59 14.00
N THR A 800 37.14 1.71 14.97
CA THR A 800 38.13 0.70 15.36
C THR A 800 37.40 -0.60 15.64
N ASN A 801 37.80 -1.69 14.95
CA ASN A 801 37.20 -3.01 15.11
C ASN A 801 35.65 -2.99 15.09
N LEU A 802 35.07 -2.43 14.02
CA LEU A 802 33.62 -2.23 13.82
C LEU A 802 32.93 -1.20 14.73
N THR A 803 33.57 -0.71 15.80
CA THR A 803 33.00 0.32 16.67
C THR A 803 33.27 1.72 16.14
N GLN A 804 32.21 2.47 15.83
CA GLN A 804 32.29 3.87 15.43
C GLN A 804 32.11 4.82 16.61
N ARG A 805 32.86 5.93 16.60
CA ARG A 805 32.81 6.97 17.64
C ARG A 805 32.88 8.35 17.00
N ILE A 806 32.20 9.32 17.62
CA ILE A 806 32.28 10.73 17.23
C ILE A 806 33.29 11.40 18.15
N LYS A 807 34.35 11.95 17.57
CA LYS A 807 35.35 12.75 18.28
C LYS A 807 35.15 14.22 17.97
N ILE A 808 35.20 15.04 19.01
CA ILE A 808 35.13 16.49 18.93
C ILE A 808 36.46 17.04 19.43
N THR A 809 37.16 17.75 18.57
CA THR A 809 38.40 18.47 18.88
C THR A 809 38.12 19.96 18.84
N ASN A 810 38.41 20.66 19.94
CA ASN A 810 38.35 22.12 19.96
C ASN A 810 39.60 22.68 19.26
N ASN A 811 39.39 23.51 18.25
CA ASN A 811 40.47 24.04 17.42
C ASN A 811 41.32 25.08 18.15
N LEU A 812 40.80 25.70 19.23
CA LEU A 812 41.47 26.74 20.01
C LEU A 812 42.49 26.17 21.00
N ASP A 813 42.13 25.15 21.77
CA ASP A 813 42.99 24.55 22.81
C ASP A 813 43.49 23.14 22.48
N LYS A 814 43.09 22.60 21.31
CA LYS A 814 43.40 21.26 20.81
C LYS A 814 42.91 20.10 21.69
N LYS A 815 42.08 20.36 22.71
CA LYS A 815 41.50 19.29 23.53
C LYS A 815 40.45 18.53 22.75
N SER A 816 40.47 17.20 22.91
CA SER A 816 39.56 16.28 22.22
C SER A 816 38.72 15.49 23.21
N ARG A 817 37.52 15.09 22.80
CA ARG A 817 36.61 14.24 23.58
C ARG A 817 35.69 13.43 22.67
N TYR A 818 35.22 12.29 23.15
CA TYR A 818 34.22 11.49 22.44
C TYR A 818 32.80 11.81 22.91
N ILE A 819 31.81 11.63 22.02
CA ILE A 819 30.41 11.52 22.41
C ILE A 819 30.17 10.08 22.89
N HIS A 820 29.62 9.93 24.09
CA HIS A 820 29.21 8.62 24.61
C HIS A 820 27.96 8.13 23.87
N LEU A 821 27.97 6.87 23.44
CA LEU A 821 26.87 6.18 22.78
C LEU A 821 26.60 4.88 23.55
N ASP A 822 25.33 4.52 23.68
CA ASP A 822 24.91 3.32 24.42
C ASP A 822 25.16 2.01 23.64
N GLU A 823 25.58 2.09 22.38
CA GLU A 823 25.69 0.95 21.46
C GLU A 823 27.12 0.79 20.96
N ASP A 824 27.72 -0.38 21.19
CA ASP A 824 29.10 -0.67 20.77
C ASP A 824 29.24 -0.87 19.25
N TYR A 825 28.21 -1.40 18.60
CA TYR A 825 28.17 -1.63 17.15
C TYR A 825 27.05 -0.81 16.51
N CYS A 826 27.45 0.31 15.91
CA CYS A 826 26.52 1.20 15.23
C CYS A 826 27.15 1.86 14.01
N SER A 827 26.28 2.26 13.08
CA SER A 827 26.64 3.18 12.00
C SER A 827 26.27 4.60 12.41
N ILE A 828 27.24 5.50 12.26
CA ILE A 828 27.11 6.93 12.54
C ILE A 828 27.23 7.69 11.23
N ARG A 829 26.31 8.62 10.99
CA ARG A 829 26.40 9.56 9.86
C ARG A 829 26.22 10.99 10.34
N LEU A 830 27.18 11.87 10.00
CA LEU A 830 27.03 13.30 10.21
C LEU A 830 26.05 13.88 9.17
N LYS A 831 25.34 14.93 9.57
CA LYS A 831 24.56 15.76 8.66
C LYS A 831 25.26 17.09 8.49
N ASN A 832 25.20 17.62 7.28
CA ASN A 832 25.66 18.98 7.00
C ASN A 832 24.87 19.98 7.86
N VAL A 833 25.60 20.89 8.49
CA VAL A 833 25.05 22.00 9.28
C VAL A 833 25.66 23.31 8.77
N PRO A 834 25.02 24.46 9.00
CA PRO A 834 25.63 25.74 8.68
C PRO A 834 27.00 25.90 9.36
N LEU A 835 27.97 26.52 8.68
CA LEU A 835 29.32 26.77 9.20
C LEU A 835 29.35 27.55 10.54
N SER A 836 28.27 28.29 10.83
CA SER A 836 28.07 29.05 12.07
C SER A 836 27.38 28.27 13.18
N SER A 837 27.12 26.96 12.99
CA SER A 837 26.37 26.15 13.95
C SER A 837 27.20 25.82 15.19
N ASP A 838 26.62 26.05 16.36
CA ASP A 838 27.15 25.58 17.65
C ASP A 838 26.75 24.12 17.96
N SER A 839 26.09 23.45 17.03
CA SER A 839 25.62 22.07 17.17
C SER A 839 25.88 21.25 15.93
N ILE A 840 26.12 19.96 16.13
CA ILE A 840 26.13 18.96 15.05
C ILE A 840 24.84 18.17 15.08
N VAL A 841 24.47 17.62 13.92
CA VAL A 841 23.37 16.66 13.80
C VAL A 841 23.97 15.35 13.29
N TYR A 842 23.66 14.23 13.96
CA TYR A 842 24.12 12.92 13.55
C TYR A 842 23.04 11.86 13.71
N ILE A 843 23.10 10.82 12.87
CA ILE A 843 22.19 9.68 12.89
C ILE A 843 22.95 8.47 13.40
N VAL A 844 22.37 7.77 14.39
CA VAL A 844 22.85 6.47 14.85
C VAL A 844 21.88 5.40 14.35
N SER A 845 22.42 4.39 13.68
CA SER A 845 21.66 3.21 13.22
C SER A 845 22.31 1.95 13.77
N THR A 846 21.50 0.99 14.20
CA THR A 846 21.97 -0.35 14.61
C THR A 846 21.05 -1.42 14.06
N MET A 847 21.55 -2.66 14.02
CA MET A 847 20.75 -3.82 13.59
C MET A 847 19.61 -4.14 14.56
N GLY A 848 19.74 -3.75 15.84
CA GLY A 848 18.80 -4.10 16.90
C GLY A 848 17.68 -3.07 17.14
N LYS A 849 17.83 -1.83 16.66
CA LYS A 849 16.82 -0.77 16.84
C LYS A 849 16.74 0.20 15.65
N PRO A 850 15.53 0.75 15.37
CA PRO A 850 15.38 1.83 14.41
C PRO A 850 16.32 3.01 14.67
N SER A 851 16.70 3.71 13.60
CA SER A 851 17.66 4.81 13.69
C SER A 851 17.12 6.01 14.47
N VAL A 852 18.03 6.66 15.21
CA VAL A 852 17.75 7.85 16.01
C VAL A 852 18.63 8.99 15.51
N THR A 853 18.04 10.16 15.31
CA THR A 853 18.77 11.38 14.95
C THR A 853 18.91 12.27 16.17
N TYR A 854 20.14 12.70 16.42
CA TYR A 854 20.51 13.54 17.54
C TYR A 854 21.00 14.92 17.07
N SER A 855 20.77 15.93 17.90
CA SER A 855 21.41 17.24 17.83
C SER A 855 22.26 17.41 19.07
N TYR A 856 23.54 17.63 18.88
CA TYR A 856 24.50 17.75 19.96
C TYR A 856 25.12 19.14 19.97
N ASN A 857 24.95 19.85 21.08
CA ASN A 857 25.53 21.18 21.26
C ASN A 857 26.99 21.07 21.71
N LEU A 858 27.89 21.65 20.92
CA LEU A 858 29.34 21.49 21.07
C LEU A 858 29.87 22.15 22.35
N ASN A 859 29.24 23.25 22.79
CA ASN A 859 29.63 24.06 23.93
C ASN A 859 29.04 23.52 25.26
N THR A 860 27.72 23.35 25.33
CA THR A 860 26.98 22.91 26.53
C THR A 860 27.02 21.40 26.75
N LYS A 861 27.44 20.64 25.72
CA LYS A 861 27.47 19.15 25.72
C LYS A 861 26.10 18.48 25.79
N LYS A 862 25.02 19.24 25.59
CA LYS A 862 23.66 18.69 25.60
C LYS A 862 23.40 17.88 24.32
N ASN A 863 22.99 16.63 24.49
CA ASN A 863 22.60 15.73 23.41
C ASN A 863 21.07 15.57 23.38
N LEU A 864 20.41 16.01 22.31
CA LEU A 864 18.95 16.02 22.17
C LEU A 864 18.50 15.11 21.05
N ILE A 865 17.43 14.34 21.27
CA ILE A 865 16.79 13.56 20.20
C ILE A 865 15.98 14.49 19.30
N VAL A 866 16.33 14.55 18.02
CA VAL A 866 15.64 15.33 16.97
C VAL A 866 14.54 14.50 16.32
N LYS A 867 14.83 13.23 16.01
CA LYS A 867 13.86 12.29 15.45
C LYS A 867 14.16 10.90 15.98
N ASN A 868 13.12 10.22 16.43
CA ASN A 868 13.16 8.81 16.77
C ASN A 868 12.24 8.07 15.79
N ASN A 869 12.82 7.27 14.88
CA ASN A 869 12.02 6.47 13.96
C ASN A 869 11.36 5.35 14.76
N LYS A 870 10.05 5.43 14.97
CA LYS A 870 9.32 4.40 15.73
C LYS A 870 8.68 3.41 14.76
N LEU A 871 8.57 2.17 15.21
CA LEU A 871 7.85 1.12 14.51
C LEU A 871 6.65 0.67 15.35
N ILE A 872 5.48 0.56 14.71
CA ILE A 872 4.25 0.11 15.38
C ILE A 872 4.43 -1.35 15.82
N GLY A 873 4.12 -1.64 17.09
CA GLY A 873 4.16 -2.99 17.66
C GLY A 873 5.57 -3.53 17.95
N PHE A 874 6.62 -2.76 17.69
CA PHE A 874 8.01 -3.15 17.97
C PHE A 874 8.42 -2.83 19.41
N SER A 875 9.17 -3.75 20.01
CA SER A 875 9.89 -3.52 21.27
C SER A 875 11.27 -4.15 21.16
N SER A 876 12.33 -3.35 21.26
CA SER A 876 13.71 -3.82 21.20
C SER A 876 14.02 -4.87 22.28
N SER A 877 13.29 -4.86 23.40
CA SER A 877 13.44 -5.86 24.46
C SER A 877 13.18 -7.29 24.00
N LYS A 878 12.39 -7.51 22.92
CA LYS A 878 12.07 -8.84 22.37
C LYS A 878 13.17 -9.45 21.51
N TYR A 879 14.12 -8.65 21.03
CA TYR A 879 15.10 -9.07 20.04
C TYR A 879 16.52 -8.90 20.58
N LYS A 880 17.47 -9.64 20.02
CA LYS A 880 18.89 -9.56 20.37
C LYS A 880 19.73 -9.49 19.09
N THR A 881 20.78 -8.70 19.15
CA THR A 881 21.85 -8.68 18.15
C THR A 881 23.10 -9.32 18.76
N GLU A 882 23.83 -10.09 17.98
CA GLU A 882 25.06 -10.78 18.39
C GLU A 882 26.09 -10.71 17.27
N LEU A 883 27.36 -10.52 17.62
CA LEU A 883 28.47 -10.55 16.68
C LEU A 883 29.28 -11.82 16.91
N VAL A 884 29.42 -12.63 15.87
CA VAL A 884 30.22 -13.86 15.87
C VAL A 884 31.28 -13.78 14.77
N TRP A 885 32.27 -14.68 14.80
CA TRP A 885 33.42 -14.62 13.91
C TRP A 885 33.71 -15.99 13.29
N ALA A 886 33.51 -16.10 11.97
CA ALA A 886 33.95 -17.24 11.19
C ALA A 886 35.46 -17.17 10.91
N THR A 887 36.06 -18.29 10.51
CA THR A 887 37.47 -18.34 10.10
C THR A 887 37.53 -18.75 8.65
N SER A 888 38.07 -17.89 7.79
CA SER A 888 38.28 -18.18 6.37
C SER A 888 39.47 -19.14 6.18
N ASN A 889 39.63 -19.66 4.97
CA ASN A 889 40.67 -20.65 4.62
C ASN A 889 42.10 -20.14 4.89
N ASP A 890 42.31 -18.84 4.80
CA ASP A 890 43.60 -18.18 5.10
C ASP A 890 43.74 -17.75 6.57
N SER A 891 42.90 -18.28 7.46
CA SER A 891 42.81 -17.95 8.89
C SER A 891 42.26 -16.55 9.21
N THR A 892 41.84 -15.76 8.22
CA THR A 892 41.23 -14.44 8.46
C THR A 892 39.90 -14.61 9.22
N LYS A 893 39.68 -13.79 10.25
CA LYS A 893 38.43 -13.79 11.02
C LYS A 893 37.38 -12.91 10.34
N ILE A 894 36.26 -13.51 9.94
CA ILE A 894 35.18 -12.83 9.21
C ILE A 894 34.02 -12.55 10.17
N PRO A 895 33.63 -11.28 10.40
CA PRO A 895 32.54 -10.97 11.31
C PRO A 895 31.17 -11.28 10.70
N ILE A 896 30.26 -11.79 11.52
CA ILE A 896 28.86 -12.05 11.17
C ILE A 896 27.96 -11.44 12.24
N PHE A 897 27.08 -10.52 11.84
CA PHE A 897 26.03 -10.04 12.73
C PHE A 897 24.80 -10.95 12.65
N LEU A 898 24.25 -11.31 13.80
CA LEU A 898 23.01 -12.07 13.94
C LEU A 898 21.93 -11.19 14.58
N PHE A 899 20.70 -11.27 14.08
CA PHE A 899 19.52 -10.63 14.68
C PHE A 899 18.36 -11.62 14.75
N TYR A 900 17.82 -11.81 15.96
CA TYR A 900 16.85 -12.86 16.23
C TYR A 900 15.94 -12.51 17.42
N ASN A 901 14.86 -13.28 17.58
CA ASN A 901 13.94 -13.15 18.71
C ASN A 901 14.52 -13.84 19.95
N LYS A 902 14.58 -13.15 21.09
CA LYS A 902 15.18 -13.68 22.33
C LYS A 902 14.53 -14.95 22.88
N LYS A 903 13.28 -15.24 22.50
CA LYS A 903 12.59 -16.47 22.90
C LYS A 903 13.10 -17.71 22.16
N GLN A 904 13.78 -17.52 21.03
CA GLN A 904 14.36 -18.62 20.27
C GLN A 904 15.57 -19.17 21.04
N THR A 905 15.73 -20.50 21.02
CA THR A 905 16.96 -21.13 21.50
C THR A 905 17.97 -21.14 20.37
N LEU A 906 19.06 -20.38 20.53
CA LEU A 906 20.18 -20.43 19.60
C LEU A 906 20.81 -21.83 19.58
N LYS A 907 21.49 -22.15 18.47
CA LYS A 907 22.21 -23.41 18.27
C LYS A 907 21.33 -24.67 18.32
N LYS A 908 20.12 -24.60 17.75
CA LYS A 908 19.18 -25.72 17.60
C LYS A 908 18.65 -25.85 16.18
N SER A 909 19.49 -25.60 15.18
CA SER A 909 19.13 -25.75 13.77
C SER A 909 17.92 -24.87 13.41
N ASN A 910 18.07 -23.55 13.59
CA ASN A 910 17.02 -22.58 13.30
C ASN A 910 16.96 -22.30 11.79
N TYR A 911 15.81 -21.80 11.31
CA TYR A 911 15.76 -21.18 9.98
C TYR A 911 16.63 -19.94 9.96
N LEU A 912 17.45 -19.77 8.93
CA LEU A 912 18.43 -18.69 8.87
C LEU A 912 18.44 -18.06 7.48
N ILE A 913 18.51 -16.73 7.43
CA ILE A 913 18.74 -15.97 6.22
C ILE A 913 20.11 -15.33 6.34
N LEU A 914 21.02 -15.67 5.41
CA LEU A 914 22.38 -15.14 5.37
C LEU A 914 22.55 -14.21 4.17
N ASN A 915 22.87 -12.95 4.45
CA ASN A 915 23.07 -11.90 3.44
C ASN A 915 24.51 -11.42 3.39
N ALA A 916 25.01 -11.07 2.20
CA ALA A 916 26.35 -10.50 2.00
C ALA A 916 26.43 -9.62 0.74
N TYR A 917 27.48 -8.79 0.66
CA TYR A 917 27.80 -7.96 -0.51
C TYR A 917 29.24 -8.18 -0.99
N GLY A 918 30.24 -7.60 -0.31
CA GLY A 918 31.66 -7.91 -0.54
C GLY A 918 32.33 -7.25 -1.74
N ALA A 919 31.94 -6.02 -2.11
CA ALA A 919 32.53 -5.28 -3.23
C ALA A 919 32.47 -3.76 -3.02
N TYR A 920 33.26 -3.02 -3.79
CA TYR A 920 33.24 -1.55 -3.92
C TYR A 920 33.45 -0.78 -2.61
N ASN A 921 34.19 -1.34 -1.64
CA ASN A 921 34.38 -0.75 -0.30
C ASN A 921 33.05 -0.46 0.43
N THR A 922 31.96 -1.11 0.02
CA THR A 922 30.63 -0.86 0.55
C THR A 922 30.44 -1.65 1.83
N ALA A 923 30.41 -0.94 2.96
CA ALA A 923 30.11 -1.55 4.26
C ALA A 923 28.60 -1.84 4.38
N LEU A 924 28.24 -3.07 4.79
CA LEU A 924 26.86 -3.36 5.19
C LEU A 924 26.48 -2.47 6.38
N SER A 925 25.32 -1.83 6.27
CA SER A 925 25.06 -0.53 6.90
C SER A 925 24.76 -0.55 8.41
N TYR A 926 24.87 -1.69 9.09
CA TYR A 926 24.35 -1.90 10.46
C TYR A 926 22.88 -1.46 10.58
N SER A 927 22.10 -1.53 9.50
CA SER A 927 20.75 -1.00 9.48
C SER A 927 19.77 -1.97 10.12
N PHE A 928 18.77 -1.42 10.78
CA PHE A 928 17.68 -2.20 11.35
C PHE A 928 16.90 -2.93 10.24
N PRO A 929 16.88 -4.28 10.19
CA PRO A 929 16.27 -5.06 9.12
C PRO A 929 14.74 -5.15 9.32
N GLN A 930 14.07 -4.01 9.25
CA GLN A 930 12.67 -3.84 9.65
C GLN A 930 11.70 -4.84 9.00
N THR A 931 11.87 -5.13 7.71
CA THR A 931 10.99 -6.03 6.96
C THR A 931 11.12 -7.47 7.46
N TYR A 932 12.36 -7.92 7.74
CA TYR A 932 12.68 -9.26 8.22
C TYR A 932 12.08 -9.60 9.58
N LEU A 933 11.56 -8.62 10.35
CA LEU A 933 10.78 -8.90 11.56
C LEU A 933 9.64 -9.89 11.28
N SER A 934 9.03 -9.87 10.09
CA SER A 934 7.97 -10.83 9.74
C SER A 934 8.45 -12.28 9.72
N LEU A 935 9.72 -12.52 9.38
CA LEU A 935 10.33 -13.86 9.43
C LEU A 935 10.94 -14.14 10.81
N ILE A 936 11.58 -13.15 11.44
CA ILE A 936 12.16 -13.30 12.78
C ILE A 936 11.09 -13.63 13.83
N ASP A 937 9.92 -12.99 13.74
CA ASP A 937 8.76 -13.30 14.59
C ASP A 937 8.25 -14.74 14.38
N ARG A 938 8.61 -15.40 13.27
CA ARG A 938 8.29 -16.79 12.92
C ARG A 938 9.40 -17.80 13.24
N GLY A 939 10.50 -17.39 13.88
CA GLY A 939 11.57 -18.33 14.25
C GLY A 939 12.86 -18.20 13.44
N PHE A 940 12.94 -17.25 12.50
CA PHE A 940 14.14 -17.07 11.68
C PHE A 940 15.21 -16.25 12.41
N ILE A 941 16.47 -16.56 12.09
CA ILE A 941 17.65 -15.72 12.35
C ILE A 941 17.96 -14.94 11.07
N TYR A 942 18.14 -13.63 11.16
CA TYR A 942 18.69 -12.83 10.07
C TYR A 942 20.17 -12.56 10.34
N ALA A 943 21.03 -12.86 9.36
CA ALA A 943 22.47 -12.78 9.49
C ALA A 943 23.10 -11.95 8.34
N GLU A 944 24.11 -11.14 8.67
CA GLU A 944 24.92 -10.38 7.71
C GLU A 944 26.39 -10.77 7.82
N ALA A 945 26.95 -11.35 6.77
CA ALA A 945 28.38 -11.69 6.69
C ALA A 945 29.18 -10.51 6.10
N LEU A 946 30.10 -9.97 6.90
CA LEU A 946 30.90 -8.80 6.57
C LEU A 946 32.20 -9.20 5.84
N ILE A 947 32.04 -9.87 4.70
CA ILE A 947 33.14 -10.47 3.92
C ILE A 947 34.10 -9.43 3.33
N ARG A 948 35.34 -9.84 3.00
CA ARG A 948 36.32 -8.97 2.33
C ARG A 948 35.80 -8.41 1.01
N GLY A 949 36.36 -7.29 0.57
CA GLY A 949 35.83 -6.45 -0.52
C GLY A 949 34.80 -5.41 -0.05
N GLY A 950 34.22 -5.60 1.14
CA GLY A 950 33.48 -4.54 1.86
C GLY A 950 34.40 -3.55 2.58
N GLY A 951 33.79 -2.53 3.19
CA GLY A 951 34.50 -1.43 3.89
C GLY A 951 34.46 -1.49 5.42
N GLU A 952 34.05 -2.64 6.00
CA GLU A 952 33.76 -2.77 7.43
C GLU A 952 35.00 -2.67 8.31
N LEU A 953 36.15 -3.19 7.87
CA LEU A 953 37.42 -3.17 8.60
C LEU A 953 38.48 -2.25 7.97
N GLY A 954 38.06 -1.34 7.09
CA GLY A 954 38.91 -0.34 6.43
C GLY A 954 39.47 -0.78 5.09
N GLU A 955 40.33 0.06 4.51
CA GLU A 955 40.74 -0.03 3.11
C GLU A 955 41.51 -1.32 2.78
N LYS A 956 42.26 -1.88 3.75
CA LYS A 956 42.90 -3.20 3.59
C LYS A 956 41.85 -4.30 3.36
N TRP A 957 40.75 -4.27 4.09
CA TRP A 957 39.66 -5.26 3.98
C TRP A 957 39.03 -5.27 2.59
N TYR A 958 38.87 -4.09 2.01
CA TYR A 958 38.42 -3.90 0.64
C TYR A 958 39.45 -4.42 -0.38
N LYS A 959 40.71 -3.97 -0.30
CA LYS A 959 41.78 -4.38 -1.23
C LYS A 959 42.07 -5.89 -1.19
N ASP A 960 41.91 -6.53 -0.04
CA ASP A 960 42.08 -7.98 0.13
C ASP A 960 40.92 -8.80 -0.46
N GLY A 961 39.88 -8.17 -1.01
CA GLY A 961 38.73 -8.83 -1.62
C GLY A 961 38.32 -8.28 -2.99
N LYS A 962 39.24 -7.63 -3.71
CA LYS A 962 39.03 -7.13 -5.09
C LYS A 962 40.17 -7.57 -6.04
N LEU A 963 39.99 -7.37 -7.35
CA LEU A 963 40.97 -7.72 -8.40
C LEU A 963 41.52 -9.15 -8.22
N LEU A 964 42.85 -9.32 -8.16
CA LEU A 964 43.51 -10.61 -8.00
C LEU A 964 43.17 -11.34 -6.70
N ASN A 965 42.64 -10.61 -5.71
CA ASN A 965 42.22 -11.16 -4.42
C ASN A 965 40.72 -11.45 -4.35
N LYS A 966 39.95 -11.31 -5.46
CA LYS A 966 38.48 -11.40 -5.41
C LYS A 966 37.96 -12.73 -4.84
N LEU A 967 38.67 -13.84 -5.07
CA LEU A 967 38.33 -15.15 -4.53
C LEU A 967 38.28 -15.19 -3.00
N ASN A 968 39.04 -14.33 -2.30
CA ASN A 968 38.97 -14.23 -0.85
C ASN A 968 37.56 -13.86 -0.36
N SER A 969 36.96 -12.83 -0.98
CA SER A 969 35.59 -12.38 -0.67
C SER A 969 34.57 -13.52 -0.84
N LEU A 970 34.67 -14.23 -1.96
CA LEU A 970 33.73 -15.30 -2.31
C LEU A 970 33.87 -16.51 -1.38
N ASN A 971 35.11 -16.88 -1.02
CA ASN A 971 35.38 -17.97 -0.09
C ASN A 971 35.06 -17.60 1.37
N ASP A 972 35.21 -16.33 1.77
CA ASP A 972 34.80 -15.86 3.09
C ASP A 972 33.30 -16.11 3.33
N PHE A 973 32.46 -15.92 2.30
CA PHE A 973 31.03 -16.17 2.41
C PHE A 973 30.69 -17.65 2.66
N ILE A 974 31.39 -18.54 1.97
CA ILE A 974 31.26 -19.99 2.18
C ILE A 974 31.71 -20.35 3.60
N ALA A 975 32.86 -19.83 4.06
CA ALA A 975 33.34 -20.05 5.43
C ALA A 975 32.35 -19.53 6.49
N CYS A 976 31.69 -18.41 6.25
CA CYS A 976 30.61 -17.92 7.10
C CYS A 976 29.41 -18.88 7.13
N SER A 977 29.05 -19.45 5.98
CA SER A 977 27.95 -20.41 5.87
C SER A 977 28.25 -21.69 6.65
N GLU A 978 29.45 -22.25 6.46
CA GLU A 978 29.94 -23.44 7.17
C GLU A 978 29.99 -23.20 8.68
N TYR A 979 30.56 -22.09 9.12
CA TYR A 979 30.60 -21.72 10.54
C TYR A 979 29.21 -21.70 11.18
N LEU A 980 28.20 -21.12 10.52
CA LEU A 980 26.84 -21.04 11.05
C LEU A 980 26.16 -22.41 11.13
N ILE A 981 26.49 -23.32 10.22
CA ILE A 981 26.01 -24.70 10.22
C ILE A 981 26.72 -25.52 11.32
N ASP A 982 28.04 -25.47 11.37
CA ASP A 982 28.87 -26.25 12.30
C ASP A 982 28.63 -25.86 13.76
N GLU A 983 28.43 -24.57 14.03
CA GLU A 983 28.08 -24.07 15.36
C GLU A 983 26.59 -24.30 15.72
N GLY A 984 25.82 -24.93 14.82
CA GLY A 984 24.43 -25.33 15.03
C GLY A 984 23.40 -24.21 14.95
N TYR A 985 23.77 -23.01 14.51
CA TYR A 985 22.81 -21.91 14.33
C TYR A 985 21.72 -22.29 13.34
N THR A 986 22.09 -23.02 12.29
CA THR A 986 21.20 -23.53 11.24
C THR A 986 21.69 -24.90 10.73
N THR A 987 21.07 -25.42 9.68
CA THR A 987 21.50 -26.62 8.94
C THR A 987 21.33 -26.36 7.45
N PRO A 988 21.94 -27.17 6.56
CA PRO A 988 21.76 -27.00 5.11
C PRO A 988 20.31 -26.96 4.66
N GLU A 989 19.40 -27.68 5.33
CA GLU A 989 17.97 -27.72 5.00
C GLU A 989 17.19 -26.47 5.44
N LYS A 990 17.83 -25.56 6.18
CA LYS A 990 17.18 -24.42 6.84
C LYS A 990 17.86 -23.07 6.60
N ILE A 991 19.00 -23.06 5.91
CA ILE A 991 19.69 -21.84 5.52
C ILE A 991 19.26 -21.38 4.13
N VAL A 992 18.91 -20.10 4.05
CA VAL A 992 18.63 -19.38 2.81
C VAL A 992 19.67 -18.29 2.65
N ILE A 993 20.26 -18.19 1.46
CA ILE A 993 21.20 -17.11 1.14
C ILE A 993 20.53 -16.05 0.27
N GLU A 994 20.87 -14.79 0.50
CA GLU A 994 20.34 -13.66 -0.25
C GLU A 994 21.45 -12.68 -0.62
N GLY A 995 21.38 -12.14 -1.83
CA GLY A 995 22.31 -11.11 -2.29
C GLY A 995 21.79 -10.41 -3.55
N GLY A 996 22.20 -9.16 -3.75
CA GLY A 996 21.83 -8.40 -4.94
C GLY A 996 22.95 -7.54 -5.49
N SER A 997 22.84 -7.16 -6.76
CA SER A 997 23.93 -6.52 -7.52
C SER A 997 25.21 -7.36 -7.42
N ALA A 998 26.33 -6.79 -6.96
CA ALA A 998 27.56 -7.55 -6.67
C ALA A 998 27.41 -8.61 -5.57
N GLY A 999 26.48 -8.47 -4.62
CA GLY A 999 26.13 -9.56 -3.70
C GLY A 999 25.52 -10.77 -4.43
N GLY A 1000 24.91 -10.55 -5.60
CA GLY A 1000 24.42 -11.61 -6.48
C GLY A 1000 25.54 -12.46 -7.10
N LEU A 1001 26.70 -11.86 -7.37
CA LEU A 1001 27.92 -12.60 -7.74
C LEU A 1001 28.32 -13.56 -6.62
N THR A 1002 28.35 -13.06 -5.38
CA THR A 1002 28.68 -13.87 -4.20
C THR A 1002 27.74 -15.06 -4.04
N MET A 1003 26.43 -14.85 -4.19
CA MET A 1003 25.46 -15.95 -4.14
C MET A 1003 25.63 -16.91 -5.32
N GLY A 1004 25.82 -16.39 -6.54
CA GLY A 1004 25.99 -17.17 -7.75
C GLY A 1004 27.22 -18.08 -7.72
N TYR A 1005 28.33 -17.58 -7.15
CA TYR A 1005 29.53 -18.38 -6.90
C TYR A 1005 29.25 -19.46 -5.85
N ALA A 1006 28.67 -19.09 -4.71
CA ALA A 1006 28.42 -20.03 -3.61
C ALA A 1006 27.54 -21.22 -4.02
N ILE A 1007 26.49 -21.00 -4.81
CA ILE A 1007 25.63 -22.09 -5.32
C ILE A 1007 26.31 -22.96 -6.39
N ASN A 1008 27.34 -22.47 -7.08
CA ASN A 1008 28.11 -23.28 -8.02
C ASN A 1008 29.16 -24.14 -7.31
N GLU A 1009 29.78 -23.59 -6.28
CA GLU A 1009 30.87 -24.26 -5.57
C GLU A 1009 30.37 -25.20 -4.47
N ARG A 1010 29.41 -24.76 -3.66
CA ARG A 1010 28.89 -25.51 -2.50
C ARG A 1010 27.36 -25.50 -2.43
N PRO A 1011 26.65 -25.96 -3.48
CA PRO A 1011 25.18 -25.95 -3.52
C PRO A 1011 24.53 -26.71 -2.36
N GLU A 1012 25.20 -27.74 -1.84
CA GLU A 1012 24.70 -28.61 -0.79
C GLU A 1012 24.60 -27.93 0.58
N LEU A 1013 25.23 -26.78 0.76
CA LEU A 1013 25.14 -25.99 2.00
C LEU A 1013 23.80 -25.26 2.14
N TYR A 1014 23.00 -25.15 1.07
CA TYR A 1014 21.89 -24.21 1.02
C TYR A 1014 20.56 -24.88 0.68
N LYS A 1015 19.49 -24.48 1.37
CA LYS A 1015 18.13 -24.91 1.01
C LYS A 1015 17.57 -24.06 -0.12
N ALA A 1016 17.83 -22.76 -0.08
CA ALA A 1016 17.39 -21.81 -1.07
C ALA A 1016 18.36 -20.64 -1.26
N ALA A 1017 18.32 -20.00 -2.42
CA ALA A 1017 19.07 -18.80 -2.75
C ALA A 1017 18.17 -17.77 -3.45
N ILE A 1018 18.31 -16.49 -3.06
CA ILE A 1018 17.61 -15.37 -3.69
C ILE A 1018 18.65 -14.41 -4.27
N LEU A 1019 18.55 -14.17 -5.57
CA LEU A 1019 19.50 -13.35 -6.33
C LEU A 1019 18.76 -12.18 -6.96
N SER A 1020 18.97 -10.97 -6.43
CA SER A 1020 18.24 -9.76 -6.84
C SER A 1020 19.10 -8.82 -7.70
N ARG A 1021 18.74 -8.65 -8.97
CA ARG A 1021 19.54 -7.96 -10.02
C ARG A 1021 21.01 -8.42 -9.98
N PRO A 1022 21.28 -9.73 -10.09
CA PRO A 1022 22.58 -10.27 -9.72
C PRO A 1022 23.60 -10.16 -10.87
N PHE A 1023 24.79 -9.66 -10.57
CA PHE A 1023 25.93 -9.65 -11.50
C PHE A 1023 26.50 -11.07 -11.59
N VAL A 1024 26.18 -11.80 -12.65
CA VAL A 1024 26.43 -13.26 -12.72
C VAL A 1024 27.10 -13.70 -14.01
N ASP A 1025 27.11 -12.87 -15.04
CA ASP A 1025 27.83 -13.14 -16.28
C ASP A 1025 29.04 -12.19 -16.41
N VAL A 1026 29.94 -12.33 -15.44
CA VAL A 1026 31.03 -11.39 -15.16
C VAL A 1026 31.95 -11.26 -16.36
N LEU A 1027 32.39 -12.40 -16.92
CA LEU A 1027 33.37 -12.40 -18.01
C LEU A 1027 32.82 -11.75 -19.28
N ASN A 1028 31.63 -12.15 -19.71
CA ASN A 1028 31.01 -11.60 -20.92
C ASN A 1028 30.66 -10.11 -20.77
N THR A 1029 30.24 -9.69 -19.58
CA THR A 1029 29.93 -8.29 -19.30
C THR A 1029 31.19 -7.44 -19.34
N LEU A 1030 32.27 -7.87 -18.68
CA LEU A 1030 33.52 -7.12 -18.61
C LEU A 1030 34.31 -7.08 -19.93
N LEU A 1031 33.99 -7.98 -20.87
CA LEU A 1031 34.49 -7.95 -22.25
C LEU A 1031 33.66 -7.04 -23.17
N ASP A 1032 32.46 -6.63 -22.77
CA ASP A 1032 31.56 -5.80 -23.58
C ASP A 1032 31.63 -4.33 -23.14
N THR A 1033 32.46 -3.55 -23.85
CA THR A 1033 32.65 -2.12 -23.60
C THR A 1033 31.47 -1.24 -24.03
N THR A 1034 30.41 -1.83 -24.61
CA THR A 1034 29.16 -1.12 -24.94
C THR A 1034 28.16 -1.10 -23.78
N THR A 1035 28.49 -1.77 -22.66
CA THR A 1035 27.68 -1.76 -21.43
C THR A 1035 28.08 -0.62 -20.50
N THR A 1036 27.08 -0.02 -19.85
CA THR A 1036 27.12 1.15 -18.95
C THR A 1036 28.34 1.27 -18.03
N LEU A 1037 28.68 0.20 -17.29
CA LEU A 1037 29.65 0.25 -16.20
C LEU A 1037 30.96 -0.49 -16.49
N THR A 1038 31.05 -1.26 -17.57
CA THR A 1038 32.14 -2.21 -17.83
C THR A 1038 33.54 -1.62 -17.66
N THR A 1039 33.81 -0.47 -18.27
CA THR A 1039 35.14 0.15 -18.22
C THR A 1039 35.47 0.73 -16.84
N LEU A 1040 34.45 1.14 -16.07
CA LEU A 1040 34.61 1.63 -14.69
C LEU A 1040 34.86 0.47 -13.72
N ASP A 1041 34.24 -0.67 -14.00
CA ASP A 1041 34.26 -1.88 -13.17
C ASP A 1041 35.58 -2.68 -13.30
N TRP A 1042 36.42 -2.41 -14.30
CA TRP A 1042 37.73 -3.06 -14.44
C TRP A 1042 38.65 -2.85 -13.23
N ASP A 1043 38.54 -1.73 -12.52
CA ASP A 1043 39.36 -1.48 -11.33
C ASP A 1043 38.83 -2.21 -10.08
N GLU A 1044 37.63 -2.79 -10.13
CA GLU A 1044 37.08 -3.66 -9.09
C GLU A 1044 37.39 -5.14 -9.38
N TRP A 1045 37.11 -5.60 -10.61
CA TRP A 1045 37.13 -7.03 -10.95
C TRP A 1045 38.37 -7.46 -11.75
N GLY A 1046 38.99 -6.53 -12.47
CA GLY A 1046 40.06 -6.77 -13.42
C GLY A 1046 39.61 -6.57 -14.87
N ASN A 1047 40.55 -6.19 -15.73
CA ASN A 1047 40.30 -6.06 -17.16
C ASN A 1047 40.58 -7.39 -17.89
N PRO A 1048 39.55 -8.12 -18.39
CA PRO A 1048 39.73 -9.42 -19.03
C PRO A 1048 40.45 -9.36 -20.40
N TYR A 1049 40.71 -8.18 -20.95
CA TYR A 1049 41.64 -8.05 -22.08
C TYR A 1049 43.10 -8.25 -21.66
N LYS A 1050 43.40 -8.39 -20.36
CA LYS A 1050 44.68 -8.90 -19.85
C LYS A 1050 44.49 -10.33 -19.37
N LYS A 1051 45.40 -11.22 -19.80
CA LYS A 1051 45.23 -12.67 -19.59
C LYS A 1051 45.11 -13.08 -18.12
N GLU A 1052 45.85 -12.45 -17.22
CA GLU A 1052 45.79 -12.75 -15.78
C GLU A 1052 44.39 -12.54 -15.18
N TYR A 1053 43.72 -11.44 -15.54
CA TYR A 1053 42.36 -11.16 -15.08
C TYR A 1053 41.34 -12.01 -15.81
N TYR A 1054 41.57 -12.29 -17.10
CA TYR A 1054 40.73 -13.21 -17.87
C TYR A 1054 40.66 -14.58 -17.21
N ASP A 1055 41.81 -15.20 -16.94
CA ASP A 1055 41.90 -16.52 -16.33
C ASP A 1055 41.24 -16.54 -14.94
N LEU A 1056 41.49 -15.49 -14.13
CA LEU A 1056 40.89 -15.36 -12.80
C LEU A 1056 39.38 -15.16 -12.86
N ILE A 1057 38.88 -14.19 -13.63
CA ILE A 1057 37.44 -13.92 -13.76
C ILE A 1057 36.72 -15.15 -14.29
N LYS A 1058 37.28 -15.82 -15.29
CA LYS A 1058 36.74 -17.07 -15.83
C LYS A 1058 36.65 -18.16 -14.75
N SER A 1059 37.54 -18.19 -13.77
CA SER A 1059 37.51 -19.21 -12.70
C SER A 1059 36.35 -19.04 -11.70
N TYR A 1060 35.79 -17.84 -11.54
CA TYR A 1060 34.73 -17.58 -10.54
C TYR A 1060 33.41 -17.06 -11.13
N SER A 1061 33.39 -16.61 -12.39
CA SER A 1061 32.19 -16.09 -13.05
C SER A 1061 31.04 -17.11 -12.97
N PRO A 1062 29.90 -16.78 -12.30
CA PRO A 1062 28.85 -17.75 -12.03
C PRO A 1062 28.26 -18.38 -13.30
N TYR A 1063 28.00 -17.59 -14.35
CA TYR A 1063 27.46 -18.10 -15.61
C TYR A 1063 28.41 -19.10 -16.27
N ASP A 1064 29.71 -18.82 -16.27
CA ASP A 1064 30.72 -19.64 -16.93
C ASP A 1064 30.96 -20.96 -16.18
N ASN A 1065 30.82 -20.96 -14.86
CA ASN A 1065 31.12 -22.10 -13.98
C ASN A 1065 29.89 -22.93 -13.57
N ILE A 1066 28.75 -22.83 -14.29
CA ILE A 1066 27.62 -23.74 -14.07
C ILE A 1066 28.02 -25.18 -14.41
N LYS A 1067 27.92 -26.06 -13.42
CA LYS A 1067 28.24 -27.50 -13.50
C LYS A 1067 26.95 -28.32 -13.66
N THR A 1068 27.08 -29.56 -14.14
CA THR A 1068 25.97 -30.52 -14.09
C THR A 1068 25.89 -31.09 -12.67
N GLN A 1069 25.00 -30.56 -11.83
CA GLN A 1069 24.86 -30.94 -10.43
C GLN A 1069 23.49 -30.59 -9.86
N GLU A 1070 23.23 -30.94 -8.61
CA GLU A 1070 22.07 -30.44 -7.88
C GLU A 1070 22.32 -28.99 -7.42
N TYR A 1071 21.27 -28.18 -7.47
CA TYR A 1071 21.28 -26.78 -7.04
C TYR A 1071 20.13 -26.56 -6.05
N PRO A 1072 20.23 -25.57 -5.14
CA PRO A 1072 19.16 -25.26 -4.18
C PRO A 1072 17.91 -24.72 -4.87
N ASN A 1073 16.84 -24.46 -4.09
CA ASN A 1073 15.71 -23.69 -4.61
C ASN A 1073 16.17 -22.26 -4.92
N MET A 1074 15.87 -21.72 -6.09
CA MET A 1074 16.41 -20.44 -6.53
C MET A 1074 15.33 -19.50 -7.04
N LEU A 1075 15.40 -18.25 -6.59
CA LEU A 1075 14.60 -17.15 -7.09
C LEU A 1075 15.52 -16.04 -7.60
N PHE A 1076 15.51 -15.83 -8.92
CA PHE A 1076 16.15 -14.70 -9.57
C PHE A 1076 15.12 -13.58 -9.76
N ILE A 1077 15.47 -12.36 -9.38
CA ILE A 1077 14.63 -11.18 -9.59
C ILE A 1077 15.43 -10.17 -10.40
N THR A 1078 14.88 -9.62 -11.49
CA THR A 1078 15.56 -8.58 -12.27
C THR A 1078 14.59 -7.52 -12.80
N GLY A 1079 15.13 -6.44 -13.35
CA GLY A 1079 14.37 -5.39 -14.04
C GLY A 1079 14.76 -5.33 -15.50
N ALA A 1080 13.79 -5.36 -16.42
CA ALA A 1080 14.09 -5.34 -17.86
C ALA A 1080 14.81 -4.06 -18.28
N LYS A 1081 14.61 -2.95 -17.55
CA LYS A 1081 15.23 -1.64 -17.78
C LYS A 1081 16.41 -1.36 -16.85
N ASP A 1082 16.94 -2.37 -16.17
CA ASP A 1082 18.15 -2.21 -15.38
C ASP A 1082 19.33 -1.91 -16.32
N GLU A 1083 20.01 -0.80 -16.05
CA GLU A 1083 21.19 -0.34 -16.80
C GLU A 1083 22.47 -0.44 -15.96
N GLN A 1084 22.40 -0.89 -14.70
CA GLN A 1084 23.57 -1.19 -13.85
C GLN A 1084 23.97 -2.67 -13.97
N VAL A 1085 23.01 -3.58 -13.80
CA VAL A 1085 23.18 -5.02 -14.01
C VAL A 1085 22.16 -5.45 -15.04
N ASN A 1086 22.61 -5.93 -16.19
CA ASN A 1086 21.69 -6.14 -17.30
C ASN A 1086 20.74 -7.31 -17.03
N TYR A 1087 19.47 -7.17 -17.43
CA TYR A 1087 18.44 -8.22 -17.29
C TYR A 1087 18.85 -9.57 -17.90
N TRP A 1088 19.67 -9.54 -18.95
CA TRP A 1088 20.09 -10.73 -19.67
C TRP A 1088 21.05 -11.60 -18.86
N GLU A 1089 21.78 -11.05 -17.89
CA GLU A 1089 22.68 -11.83 -17.04
C GLU A 1089 21.94 -12.93 -16.26
N PRO A 1090 20.94 -12.61 -15.40
CA PRO A 1090 20.15 -13.63 -14.74
C PRO A 1090 19.30 -14.47 -15.70
N ALA A 1091 18.81 -13.91 -16.82
CA ALA A 1091 18.02 -14.67 -17.80
C ALA A 1091 18.84 -15.82 -18.43
N LYS A 1092 20.08 -15.52 -18.87
CA LYS A 1092 21.00 -16.53 -19.40
C LYS A 1092 21.43 -17.52 -18.34
N MET A 1093 21.70 -17.07 -17.11
CA MET A 1093 22.05 -17.94 -16.00
C MET A 1093 20.93 -18.95 -15.71
N VAL A 1094 19.68 -18.51 -15.64
CA VAL A 1094 18.51 -19.38 -15.43
C VAL A 1094 18.35 -20.38 -16.58
N ALA A 1095 18.50 -19.94 -17.83
CA ALA A 1095 18.46 -20.82 -19.01
C ALA A 1095 19.56 -21.91 -18.96
N LYS A 1096 20.79 -21.54 -18.58
CA LYS A 1096 21.91 -22.48 -18.47
C LYS A 1096 21.78 -23.41 -17.27
N LEU A 1097 21.33 -22.91 -16.12
CA LEU A 1097 21.02 -23.71 -14.93
C LEU A 1097 19.95 -24.75 -15.24
N ARG A 1098 18.86 -24.40 -15.92
CA ARG A 1098 17.82 -25.38 -16.31
C ARG A 1098 18.34 -26.49 -17.21
N ALA A 1099 19.29 -26.19 -18.08
CA ALA A 1099 19.91 -27.17 -18.95
C ALA A 1099 20.95 -28.07 -18.25
N LYS A 1100 21.38 -27.72 -17.04
CA LYS A 1100 22.49 -28.39 -16.33
C LYS A 1100 22.12 -28.99 -14.98
N LYS A 1101 21.10 -28.46 -14.29
CA LYS A 1101 20.70 -28.96 -12.98
C LYS A 1101 20.17 -30.40 -13.08
N THR A 1102 20.53 -31.27 -12.13
CA THR A 1102 20.10 -32.68 -12.10
C THR A 1102 18.96 -32.97 -11.11
N GLY A 1103 18.68 -32.04 -10.17
CA GLY A 1103 17.63 -32.19 -9.16
C GLY A 1103 16.28 -31.56 -9.51
N SER A 1104 15.29 -31.74 -8.64
CA SER A 1104 13.91 -31.23 -8.81
C SER A 1104 13.64 -29.88 -8.13
N ASN A 1105 14.63 -29.30 -7.45
CA ASN A 1105 14.49 -28.01 -6.77
C ASN A 1105 14.01 -26.90 -7.73
N THR A 1106 13.22 -26.00 -7.15
CA THR A 1106 12.56 -24.90 -7.85
C THR A 1106 13.58 -23.90 -8.40
N LEU A 1107 13.41 -23.45 -9.64
CA LEU A 1107 14.24 -22.42 -10.27
C LEU A 1107 13.35 -21.42 -11.02
N LEU A 1108 13.29 -20.20 -10.50
CA LEU A 1108 12.38 -19.16 -10.95
C LEU A 1108 13.13 -17.91 -11.39
N LEU A 1109 12.57 -17.23 -12.39
CA LEU A 1109 12.98 -15.89 -12.82
C LEU A 1109 11.76 -14.97 -12.77
N LYS A 1110 11.86 -13.89 -12.02
CA LYS A 1110 10.89 -12.79 -12.01
C LYS A 1110 11.51 -11.55 -12.65
N THR A 1111 11.00 -11.15 -13.81
CA THR A 1111 11.43 -9.93 -14.50
C THR A 1111 10.36 -8.85 -14.37
N TYR A 1112 10.72 -7.74 -13.72
CA TYR A 1112 9.90 -6.53 -13.74
C TYR A 1112 10.13 -5.79 -15.06
N MET A 1113 9.20 -5.95 -16.01
CA MET A 1113 9.32 -5.41 -17.38
C MET A 1113 9.47 -3.87 -17.46
N ARG A 1114 9.12 -3.17 -16.37
CA ARG A 1114 9.05 -1.69 -16.32
C ARG A 1114 9.99 -1.05 -15.31
N SER A 1115 10.70 -1.84 -14.50
CA SER A 1115 11.55 -1.34 -13.41
C SER A 1115 13.03 -1.43 -13.79
N GLY A 1116 13.83 -0.52 -13.24
CA GLY A 1116 15.30 -0.58 -13.28
C GLY A 1116 15.90 -1.15 -11.99
N HIS A 1117 17.16 -0.80 -11.71
CA HIS A 1117 17.94 -1.38 -10.60
C HIS A 1117 17.28 -1.23 -9.21
N GLY A 1118 16.65 -0.07 -8.96
CA GLY A 1118 16.01 0.25 -7.69
C GLY A 1118 14.66 -0.44 -7.45
N GLY A 1119 14.15 -1.21 -8.41
CA GLY A 1119 12.83 -1.85 -8.32
C GLY A 1119 11.66 -0.86 -8.40
N ASN A 1120 10.53 -1.22 -7.79
CA ASN A 1120 9.31 -0.42 -7.83
C ASN A 1120 9.43 0.86 -6.97
N SER A 1121 8.97 1.99 -7.51
CA SER A 1121 9.01 3.28 -6.82
C SER A 1121 7.91 3.44 -5.74
N GLY A 1122 8.04 4.49 -4.94
CA GLY A 1122 7.04 4.85 -3.92
C GLY A 1122 7.23 4.18 -2.56
N LYS A 1123 6.49 4.68 -1.56
CA LYS A 1123 6.63 4.33 -0.14
C LYS A 1123 6.47 2.85 0.17
N TYR A 1124 5.66 2.12 -0.61
CA TYR A 1124 5.33 0.71 -0.35
C TYR A 1124 5.78 -0.24 -1.46
N GLY A 1125 6.36 0.25 -2.56
CA GLY A 1125 6.73 -0.57 -3.72
C GLY A 1125 7.68 -1.72 -3.36
N PHE A 1126 8.68 -1.43 -2.51
CA PHE A 1126 9.63 -2.44 -2.03
C PHE A 1126 9.00 -3.52 -1.14
N LEU A 1127 7.87 -3.23 -0.47
CA LEU A 1127 7.22 -4.22 0.41
C LEU A 1127 6.58 -5.37 -0.38
N ASN A 1128 6.11 -5.11 -1.60
CA ASN A 1128 5.56 -6.15 -2.46
C ASN A 1128 6.65 -7.17 -2.83
N GLU A 1129 7.82 -6.68 -3.25
CA GLU A 1129 8.95 -7.55 -3.58
C GLU A 1129 9.47 -8.32 -2.36
N GLN A 1130 9.54 -7.68 -1.18
CA GLN A 1130 9.89 -8.38 0.06
C GLN A 1130 8.87 -9.46 0.43
N ALA A 1131 7.57 -9.19 0.27
CA ALA A 1131 6.52 -10.14 0.60
C ALA A 1131 6.58 -11.38 -0.30
N LEU A 1132 6.83 -11.18 -1.59
CA LEU A 1132 7.07 -12.22 -2.58
C LEU A 1132 8.29 -13.07 -2.21
N LYS A 1133 9.42 -12.43 -1.91
CA LYS A 1133 10.64 -13.14 -1.45
C LYS A 1133 10.37 -13.96 -0.21
N PHE A 1134 9.68 -13.40 0.79
CA PHE A 1134 9.38 -14.09 2.03
C PHE A 1134 8.41 -15.26 1.83
N ALA A 1135 7.43 -15.13 0.95
CA ALA A 1135 6.55 -16.23 0.59
C ALA A 1135 7.33 -17.40 -0.04
N PHE A 1136 8.25 -17.08 -0.98
CA PHE A 1136 9.18 -18.08 -1.53
C PHE A 1136 10.07 -18.72 -0.47
N ILE A 1137 10.63 -17.93 0.47
CA ILE A 1137 11.44 -18.46 1.58
C ILE A 1137 10.64 -19.48 2.40
N LEU A 1138 9.44 -19.11 2.83
CA LEU A 1138 8.60 -19.97 3.66
C LEU A 1138 8.23 -21.28 2.93
N ASP A 1139 7.90 -21.21 1.65
CA ASP A 1139 7.63 -22.39 0.82
C ASP A 1139 8.88 -23.27 0.66
N ALA A 1140 10.00 -22.67 0.27
CA ALA A 1140 11.24 -23.39 -0.02
C ALA A 1140 11.79 -24.14 1.20
N VAL A 1141 11.63 -23.59 2.41
CA VAL A 1141 12.03 -24.26 3.66
C VAL A 1141 10.95 -25.17 4.26
N GLY A 1142 9.79 -25.29 3.60
CA GLY A 1142 8.67 -26.13 4.05
C GLY A 1142 8.03 -25.64 5.34
N PHE A 1143 7.96 -24.32 5.56
CA PHE A 1143 7.38 -23.73 6.76
C PHE A 1143 5.84 -23.80 6.70
N ASN A 1144 5.23 -24.68 7.50
CA ASN A 1144 3.77 -24.77 7.63
C ASN A 1144 3.28 -23.81 8.72
N ASN A 1145 2.36 -22.90 8.36
CA ASN A 1145 1.73 -21.92 9.27
C ASN A 1145 0.88 -22.57 10.37
#